data_AF-A0A066Y1D6-F1
#
_entry.id   AF-A0A066Y1D6-F1
#
_cell.length_a   1.000
_cell.length_b   1.000
_cell.length_c   1.000
_cell.angle_alpha   90.00
_cell.angle_beta   90.00
_cell.angle_gamma   90.00
#
_symmetry.space_group_name_H-M   'P 1'
#
loop_
_entity.id
_entity.type
_entity.pdbx_description
1 polymer ?
#
loop_
_entity_poly.entity_id
_entity_poly.type
_entity_poly.pdbx_seq_one_letter_code
_entity_poly.pdbx_strand_id
1 'polypeptide(L)'
;MDLCKHTGWLRLSTKERGHILEVSDRAQRLLDGLPRPESQFPSVVALLGNVTKRLAMQQLGVEITTPNTSRGHGEVHLSFSPATETGERPLLIADSDIPSHNRLGRPRKPPLCHEITSRPLPQPQEGGASPKVEYVADRIYSRMLLPFADVVCFFADDVGGLHNVARRLVAWLDLGRSSNSTVCPWLVMVVDDGEETVVRQTFLDMLRAKTSTSVSEIFQGIRVISLHHISPKTLRRGAPSVRWDILCNELSYMAESKRIERRLASSLFSANHLAAFLRYAVDKQVDVVASPLNFLAVSRIDNPVASDLETHLTGFLQGFRSLELLRAFAVPVIASSFLLDHYPPGMHHFDPRDVFQLFYRDACHNVCGSAVLAYEGSTELLLPSQFSKLIETEMARRFRPLRLGESAASLHRQLIGQFRDDWPQLQSENTCYHCLRRRPQFFPVCGHGWCMNCVTVFGVHSQDDPWLVQIDGCLLCGRELKMTVRTKPDTATARVLCFDGGGTRGKYPLMLLKQLQDSIDLPNHPVQQNFDVIYGTSSGAITAGALCLNGWTVEECIASFESVASHAFTPRRLPAIPLVRPLLRVLMRLPLVPALVRLVALLAFDSRYPSRPMEEALRRVFGAEKSIVDYSPANATGTMVGMTVATVQDASACVFTSYNGVGRRDKDRDYHVLTPEGGTRKIPLWEIIRSATAAPYYFTPWNIKGLGTFQDGGLVANNPSSIALREIASLYPTTPDPSIFVSLGTGSSQGNESQPSESRWPWRDSFPLRLVRALWNLGSTKRTWQQVIAHKNVGHTGEFFRFDVSFPGTEPALDDLSELSDVEDGSENSRGTFEGLPELERLVLCIRAELFVFELSPMQPFRFVDGEYECLGHIRCRLGANSDAFVEFMAQLDTACASFRIGDRTLAGGFYDRSPLGGDGHFCKEVRFRVASREEPVAITLWESPDEGCNIGGSPFSLRRLVREQKLDECFGSADHRKRRRASEGESDARRKRQKR
;
A
#
# COMPACT_ATOMS: atom_id res chain seq x y z
N MET A 1 -34.72 2.35 -11.85
CA MET A 1 -34.65 2.78 -10.44
C MET A 1 -34.22 4.23 -10.43
N ASP A 2 -35.00 5.09 -9.78
CA ASP A 2 -34.90 6.55 -9.92
C ASP A 2 -33.61 7.10 -9.30
N LEU A 3 -32.88 7.90 -10.08
CA LEU A 3 -31.76 8.69 -9.60
C LEU A 3 -32.22 9.64 -8.48
N CYS A 4 -31.38 9.80 -7.45
CA CYS A 4 -31.64 10.71 -6.36
C CYS A 4 -31.92 12.14 -6.88
N LYS A 5 -33.12 12.66 -6.59
CA LYS A 5 -33.55 14.01 -7.03
C LYS A 5 -33.04 15.15 -6.14
N HIS A 6 -32.31 14.85 -5.06
CA HIS A 6 -31.75 15.86 -4.17
C HIS A 6 -30.50 16.51 -4.79
N THR A 7 -30.42 17.82 -4.70
CA THR A 7 -29.34 18.63 -5.29
C THR A 7 -28.38 19.22 -4.25
N GLY A 8 -28.69 19.12 -2.97
CA GLY A 8 -27.87 19.69 -1.89
C GLY A 8 -26.53 18.99 -1.77
N TRP A 9 -25.45 19.77 -1.76
CA TRP A 9 -24.06 19.33 -1.56
C TRP A 9 -23.56 19.71 -0.16
N LEU A 10 -23.66 20.98 0.20
CA LEU A 10 -23.23 21.50 1.51
C LEU A 10 -24.41 22.15 2.24
N ARG A 11 -24.45 22.01 3.56
CA ARG A 11 -25.45 22.65 4.40
C ARG A 11 -24.87 23.05 5.74
N LEU A 12 -25.04 24.32 6.10
CA LEU A 12 -24.65 24.83 7.41
C LEU A 12 -25.83 24.70 8.40
N SER A 13 -25.60 24.07 9.55
CA SER A 13 -26.62 23.83 10.58
C SER A 13 -26.07 24.17 11.99
N THR A 14 -26.95 24.46 12.94
CA THR A 14 -26.56 24.70 14.35
C THR A 14 -26.87 23.49 15.23
N LYS A 15 -25.89 23.02 16.03
CA LYS A 15 -26.05 21.95 17.02
C LYS A 15 -25.35 22.33 18.33
N GLU A 16 -26.06 22.27 19.47
CA GLU A 16 -25.51 22.36 20.84
C GLU A 16 -24.47 23.49 21.06
N ARG A 17 -24.78 24.71 20.56
CA ARG A 17 -23.96 25.95 20.60
C ARG A 17 -22.82 26.07 19.57
N GLY A 18 -22.59 25.06 18.75
CA GLY A 18 -21.65 25.07 17.62
C GLY A 18 -22.32 25.09 16.25
N HIS A 19 -21.51 25.35 15.22
CA HIS A 19 -21.90 25.19 13.82
C HIS A 19 -21.41 23.84 13.31
N ILE A 20 -22.23 23.16 12.52
CA ILE A 20 -21.85 21.93 11.82
C ILE A 20 -22.03 22.11 10.32
N LEU A 21 -21.17 21.47 9.54
CA LEU A 21 -21.29 21.36 8.09
C LEU A 21 -21.78 19.95 7.74
N GLU A 22 -22.98 19.85 7.20
CA GLU A 22 -23.53 18.63 6.60
C GLU A 22 -23.07 18.58 5.13
N VAL A 23 -22.45 17.47 4.73
CA VAL A 23 -21.86 17.26 3.40
C VAL A 23 -22.46 16.00 2.80
N SER A 24 -23.04 16.11 1.60
CA SER A 24 -23.49 14.95 0.84
C SER A 24 -22.46 14.49 -0.21
N ASP A 25 -22.62 13.25 -0.68
CA ASP A 25 -21.90 12.66 -1.82
C ASP A 25 -22.32 13.22 -3.20
N ARG A 26 -23.09 14.31 -3.25
CA ARG A 26 -23.68 14.87 -4.47
C ARG A 26 -22.65 15.22 -5.54
N ALA A 27 -21.53 15.83 -5.15
CA ALA A 27 -20.48 16.23 -6.07
C ALA A 27 -19.90 15.02 -6.81
N GLN A 28 -19.57 13.95 -6.08
CA GLN A 28 -19.02 12.71 -6.62
C GLN A 28 -20.05 12.03 -7.54
N ARG A 29 -21.28 11.80 -7.06
CA ARG A 29 -22.31 11.14 -7.88
C ARG A 29 -22.64 11.88 -9.16
N LEU A 30 -22.64 13.22 -9.14
CA LEU A 30 -22.86 14.02 -10.35
C LEU A 30 -21.72 13.87 -11.34
N LEU A 31 -20.49 14.08 -10.89
CA LEU A 31 -19.31 14.11 -11.75
C LEU A 31 -18.97 12.71 -12.28
N ASP A 32 -19.08 11.69 -11.43
CA ASP A 32 -18.89 10.28 -11.81
C ASP A 32 -20.05 9.75 -12.68
N GLY A 33 -21.23 10.36 -12.56
CA GLY A 33 -22.41 10.03 -13.35
C GLY A 33 -22.38 10.54 -14.78
N LEU A 34 -21.41 11.40 -15.14
CA LEU A 34 -21.23 11.87 -16.50
C LEU A 34 -20.87 10.71 -17.45
N PRO A 35 -21.23 10.77 -18.75
CA PRO A 35 -20.94 9.70 -19.70
C PRO A 35 -19.45 9.36 -19.86
N ARG A 36 -18.57 10.36 -19.74
CA ARG A 36 -17.12 10.26 -19.95
C ARG A 36 -16.35 11.16 -18.97
N PRO A 37 -16.33 10.86 -17.67
CA PRO A 37 -15.82 11.78 -16.64
C PRO A 37 -14.32 12.08 -16.75
N GLU A 38 -13.53 11.23 -17.41
CA GLU A 38 -12.10 11.44 -17.63
C GLU A 38 -11.79 12.39 -18.81
N SER A 39 -12.70 12.52 -19.77
CA SER A 39 -12.53 13.36 -20.98
C SER A 39 -13.53 14.50 -21.10
N GLN A 40 -14.46 14.62 -20.15
CA GLN A 40 -15.28 15.80 -19.95
C GLN A 40 -14.61 16.69 -18.90
N PHE A 41 -14.52 17.98 -19.20
CA PHE A 41 -13.89 18.97 -18.33
C PHE A 41 -14.97 20.00 -17.96
N PRO A 42 -15.56 19.93 -16.77
CA PRO A 42 -16.64 20.85 -16.41
C PRO A 42 -16.14 22.28 -16.19
N SER A 43 -16.98 23.26 -16.54
CA SER A 43 -16.84 24.65 -16.07
C SER A 43 -17.78 24.89 -14.89
N VAL A 44 -17.37 25.71 -13.93
CA VAL A 44 -18.14 25.94 -12.69
C VAL A 44 -18.66 27.37 -12.64
N VAL A 45 -19.98 27.54 -12.62
CA VAL A 45 -20.64 28.84 -12.44
C VAL A 45 -21.34 28.85 -11.09
N ALA A 46 -20.89 29.74 -10.22
CA ALA A 46 -21.48 29.96 -8.90
C ALA A 46 -22.53 31.07 -8.97
N LEU A 47 -23.78 30.76 -8.60
CA LEU A 47 -24.90 31.70 -8.58
C LEU A 47 -25.32 31.97 -7.12
N LEU A 48 -25.23 33.22 -6.69
CA LEU A 48 -25.46 33.65 -5.31
C LEU A 48 -26.63 34.64 -5.26
N GLY A 49 -27.73 34.22 -4.63
CA GLY A 49 -28.98 34.98 -4.61
C GLY A 49 -30.17 34.10 -4.18
N ASN A 50 -31.39 34.58 -4.38
CA ASN A 50 -32.61 33.91 -3.95
C ASN A 50 -33.69 33.92 -5.03
N VAL A 51 -34.37 35.06 -5.24
CA VAL A 51 -35.56 35.15 -6.10
C VAL A 51 -35.15 35.33 -7.56
N THR A 52 -34.39 36.38 -7.88
CA THR A 52 -33.93 36.69 -9.24
C THR A 52 -32.96 35.61 -9.76
N LYS A 53 -32.10 35.07 -8.87
CA LYS A 53 -31.26 33.89 -9.18
C LYS A 53 -32.08 32.71 -9.70
N ARG A 54 -33.24 32.43 -9.09
CA ARG A 54 -34.07 31.27 -9.46
C ARG A 54 -34.58 31.38 -10.89
N LEU A 55 -34.94 32.60 -11.32
CA LEU A 55 -35.32 32.87 -12.71
C LEU A 55 -34.13 32.62 -13.65
N ALA A 56 -32.93 33.08 -13.28
CA ALA A 56 -31.71 32.83 -14.05
C ALA A 56 -31.42 31.32 -14.23
N MET A 57 -31.59 30.53 -13.17
CA MET A 57 -31.41 29.08 -13.23
C MET A 57 -32.38 28.38 -14.20
N GLN A 58 -33.64 28.84 -14.25
CA GLN A 58 -34.62 28.32 -15.21
C GLN A 58 -34.21 28.64 -16.65
N GLN A 59 -33.70 29.84 -16.92
CA GLN A 59 -33.20 30.23 -18.24
C GLN A 59 -31.95 29.45 -18.66
N LEU A 60 -31.12 29.02 -17.70
CA LEU A 60 -29.98 28.13 -17.93
C LEU A 60 -30.38 26.64 -18.09
N GLY A 61 -31.69 26.34 -18.10
CA GLY A 61 -32.24 25.01 -18.32
C GLY A 61 -32.14 24.07 -17.13
N VAL A 62 -31.87 24.57 -15.92
CA VAL A 62 -31.76 23.72 -14.71
C VAL A 62 -33.16 23.28 -14.27
N GLU A 63 -33.38 21.97 -14.17
CA GLU A 63 -34.65 21.43 -13.66
C GLU A 63 -34.85 21.73 -12.16
N ILE A 64 -35.87 22.54 -11.85
CA ILE A 64 -36.25 22.86 -10.48
C ILE A 64 -37.37 21.91 -10.05
N THR A 65 -37.02 20.84 -9.32
CA THR A 65 -37.97 19.86 -8.79
C THR A 65 -38.47 20.25 -7.39
N THR A 66 -39.50 19.56 -6.87
CA THR A 66 -40.03 19.79 -5.50
C THR A 66 -39.00 19.64 -4.36
N PRO A 67 -38.05 18.68 -4.35
CA PRO A 67 -36.97 18.70 -3.36
C PRO A 67 -36.01 19.90 -3.54
N ASN A 68 -36.00 20.56 -4.70
CA ASN A 68 -35.24 21.79 -4.92
C ASN A 68 -35.96 23.03 -4.36
N THR A 69 -37.23 22.98 -3.95
CA THR A 69 -37.96 24.15 -3.43
C THR A 69 -37.99 24.24 -1.90
N SER A 70 -37.66 23.16 -1.17
CA SER A 70 -37.63 23.08 0.30
C SER A 70 -36.26 23.44 0.92
N ARG A 71 -35.61 24.48 0.38
CA ARG A 71 -34.25 24.89 0.74
C ARG A 71 -34.21 25.63 2.08
N GLY A 72 -33.20 25.34 2.90
CA GLY A 72 -32.83 26.14 4.06
C GLY A 72 -31.82 27.24 3.71
N HIS A 73 -31.48 28.07 4.70
CA HIS A 73 -30.44 29.09 4.56
C HIS A 73 -29.04 28.52 4.75
N GLY A 74 -28.07 28.95 3.93
CA GLY A 74 -26.68 28.50 4.00
C GLY A 74 -26.45 27.14 3.37
N GLU A 75 -27.21 26.83 2.30
CA GLU A 75 -27.11 25.57 1.55
C GLU A 75 -26.43 25.83 0.19
N VAL A 76 -25.57 24.90 -0.24
CA VAL A 76 -24.96 24.87 -1.59
C VAL A 76 -25.50 23.67 -2.32
N HIS A 77 -26.06 23.89 -3.50
CA HIS A 77 -26.60 22.87 -4.37
C HIS A 77 -25.78 22.76 -5.65
N LEU A 78 -25.68 21.55 -6.20
CA LEU A 78 -24.99 21.27 -7.46
C LEU A 78 -25.93 20.62 -8.47
N SER A 79 -25.90 21.14 -9.71
CA SER A 79 -26.65 20.64 -10.86
C SER A 79 -25.89 20.90 -12.16
N PHE A 80 -26.07 20.05 -13.16
CA PHE A 80 -25.64 20.35 -14.53
C PHE A 80 -26.72 21.11 -15.29
N SER A 81 -26.31 21.95 -16.24
CA SER A 81 -27.21 22.39 -17.31
C SER A 81 -27.41 21.23 -18.31
N PRO A 82 -28.63 20.70 -18.49
CA PRO A 82 -28.90 19.53 -19.33
C PRO A 82 -28.41 19.68 -20.77
N ALA A 83 -28.41 20.93 -21.29
CA ALA A 83 -27.96 21.25 -22.64
C ALA A 83 -26.47 20.92 -22.90
N THR A 84 -25.67 20.76 -21.83
CA THR A 84 -24.21 20.59 -21.92
C THR A 84 -23.70 19.26 -21.39
N GLU A 85 -24.56 18.44 -20.78
CA GLU A 85 -24.19 17.24 -20.01
C GLU A 85 -23.57 16.13 -20.88
N THR A 86 -24.00 16.01 -22.13
CA THR A 86 -23.49 15.02 -23.09
C THR A 86 -22.24 15.49 -23.84
N GLY A 87 -21.93 16.80 -23.78
CA GLY A 87 -20.80 17.42 -24.46
C GLY A 87 -19.49 17.32 -23.69
N GLU A 88 -18.38 17.69 -24.32
CA GLU A 88 -17.03 17.69 -23.67
C GLU A 88 -16.86 18.77 -22.59
N ARG A 89 -17.83 19.70 -22.49
CA ARG A 89 -17.74 20.94 -21.71
C ARG A 89 -19.01 21.13 -20.87
N PRO A 90 -19.32 20.22 -19.95
CA PRO A 90 -20.52 20.34 -19.13
C PRO A 90 -20.44 21.57 -18.23
N LEU A 91 -21.55 22.28 -18.06
CA LEU A 91 -21.66 23.44 -17.20
C LEU A 91 -22.22 23.02 -15.83
N LEU A 92 -21.35 22.99 -14.83
CA LEU A 92 -21.71 22.72 -13.44
C LEU A 92 -22.16 24.03 -12.78
N ILE A 93 -23.42 24.07 -12.36
CA ILE A 93 -24.02 25.21 -11.68
C ILE A 93 -24.00 24.92 -10.18
N ALA A 94 -23.28 25.76 -9.45
CA ALA A 94 -23.29 25.79 -8.00
C ALA A 94 -24.20 26.91 -7.53
N ASP A 95 -25.30 26.56 -6.89
CA ASP A 95 -26.33 27.51 -6.50
C ASP A 95 -26.39 27.61 -4.97
N SER A 96 -26.37 28.83 -4.45
CA SER A 96 -26.45 29.08 -3.01
C SER A 96 -27.18 30.38 -2.70
N ASP A 97 -27.66 30.52 -1.48
CA ASP A 97 -28.13 31.77 -0.90
C ASP A 97 -27.04 32.36 0.03
N ILE A 98 -27.18 33.62 0.45
CA ILE A 98 -26.26 34.21 1.43
C ILE A 98 -27.02 34.35 2.75
N PRO A 99 -26.57 33.73 3.85
CA PRO A 99 -27.24 33.87 5.13
C PRO A 99 -27.21 35.33 5.59
N SER A 100 -28.37 35.98 5.61
CA SER A 100 -28.52 37.39 6.01
C SER A 100 -28.79 37.57 7.50
N HIS A 101 -28.97 36.47 8.23
CA HIS A 101 -29.30 36.46 9.65
C HIS A 101 -28.63 35.27 10.35
N ASN A 102 -28.41 35.39 11.66
CA ASN A 102 -27.68 34.39 12.47
C ASN A 102 -28.51 33.14 12.82
N ARG A 103 -29.64 32.85 12.17
CA ARG A 103 -30.44 31.65 12.47
C ARG A 103 -30.25 30.62 11.35
N LEU A 104 -29.68 29.49 11.71
CA LEU A 104 -29.60 28.32 10.83
C LEU A 104 -30.62 27.28 11.24
N GLY A 105 -30.93 26.37 10.32
CA GLY A 105 -31.74 25.20 10.63
C GLY A 105 -31.04 24.25 11.62
N ARG A 106 -31.85 23.38 12.24
CA ARG A 106 -31.32 22.17 12.89
C ARG A 106 -30.87 21.16 11.83
N PRO A 107 -29.97 20.23 12.18
CA PRO A 107 -29.57 19.13 11.30
C PRO A 107 -30.79 18.35 10.84
N ARG A 108 -30.83 17.95 9.56
CA ARG A 108 -31.95 17.16 9.01
C ARG A 108 -31.73 15.68 9.31
N LYS A 109 -32.82 14.91 9.36
CA LYS A 109 -32.69 13.44 9.31
C LYS A 109 -32.05 13.06 7.96
N PRO A 110 -31.01 12.22 7.95
CA PRO A 110 -30.36 11.83 6.72
C PRO A 110 -31.36 11.10 5.81
N PRO A 111 -31.41 11.45 4.51
CA PRO A 111 -32.29 10.79 3.56
C PRO A 111 -31.77 9.38 3.24
N LEU A 112 -32.68 8.48 2.86
CA LEU A 112 -32.32 7.10 2.53
C LEU A 112 -31.60 6.95 1.18
N CYS A 113 -31.68 7.96 0.31
CA CYS A 113 -31.22 7.88 -1.08
C CYS A 113 -29.78 8.39 -1.32
N HIS A 114 -29.10 8.92 -0.30
CA HIS A 114 -27.70 9.36 -0.40
C HIS A 114 -27.04 9.58 0.96
N GLU A 115 -25.71 9.51 0.98
CA GLU A 115 -24.90 9.72 2.18
C GLU A 115 -24.90 11.21 2.57
N ILE A 116 -25.02 11.48 3.87
CA ILE A 116 -24.74 12.79 4.48
C ILE A 116 -23.80 12.58 5.66
N THR A 117 -22.64 13.23 5.63
CA THR A 117 -21.68 13.28 6.72
C THR A 117 -21.79 14.62 7.45
N SER A 118 -21.80 14.61 8.78
CA SER A 118 -21.83 15.83 9.59
C SER A 118 -20.46 16.12 10.19
N ARG A 119 -19.95 17.34 10.00
CA ARG A 119 -18.63 17.74 10.51
C ARG A 119 -18.76 18.93 11.46
N PRO A 120 -18.23 18.86 12.69
CA PRO A 120 -18.19 20.02 13.58
C PRO A 120 -17.22 21.05 13.00
N LEU A 121 -17.64 22.32 12.97
CA LEU A 121 -16.76 23.42 12.61
C LEU A 121 -16.02 23.93 13.86
N PRO A 122 -14.75 24.36 13.73
CA PRO A 122 -13.97 24.76 14.88
C PRO A 122 -14.58 25.94 15.62
N GLN A 123 -14.57 25.86 16.95
CA GLN A 123 -14.94 26.98 17.81
C GLN A 123 -13.68 27.77 18.21
N PRO A 124 -13.79 29.08 18.46
CA PRO A 124 -12.72 29.83 19.13
C PRO A 124 -12.37 29.17 20.48
N GLN A 125 -11.10 29.20 20.88
CA GLN A 125 -10.67 28.67 22.20
C GLN A 125 -11.43 29.35 23.36
N GLU A 126 -11.51 28.64 24.49
CA GLU A 126 -12.41 28.87 25.64
C GLU A 126 -12.60 30.35 26.02
N GLY A 127 -13.86 30.80 25.96
CA GLY A 127 -14.30 32.15 26.39
C GLY A 127 -14.78 33.08 25.27
N GLY A 128 -14.54 32.75 24.00
CA GLY A 128 -15.01 33.54 22.84
C GLY A 128 -16.46 33.26 22.44
N ALA A 129 -17.19 34.29 21.97
CA ALA A 129 -18.51 34.11 21.36
C ALA A 129 -18.41 33.28 20.07
N SER A 130 -19.39 32.41 19.81
CA SER A 130 -19.45 31.62 18.56
C SER A 130 -19.37 32.53 17.33
N PRO A 131 -18.60 32.17 16.28
CA PRO A 131 -18.45 33.01 15.11
C PRO A 131 -19.80 33.26 14.44
N LYS A 132 -20.00 34.48 13.91
CA LYS A 132 -21.22 34.85 13.18
C LYS A 132 -21.42 33.90 12.00
N VAL A 133 -22.67 33.54 11.71
CA VAL A 133 -23.02 32.62 10.62
C VAL A 133 -22.46 33.10 9.29
N GLU A 134 -22.53 34.41 9.05
CA GLU A 134 -22.04 35.02 7.81
C GLU A 134 -20.54 34.78 7.60
N TYR A 135 -19.73 34.88 8.66
CA TYR A 135 -18.28 34.63 8.60
C TYR A 135 -17.99 33.18 8.25
N VAL A 136 -18.76 32.25 8.83
CA VAL A 136 -18.62 30.81 8.55
C VAL A 136 -19.02 30.50 7.10
N ALA A 137 -20.11 31.09 6.61
CA ALA A 137 -20.56 30.92 5.23
C ALA A 137 -19.56 31.52 4.21
N ASP A 138 -19.05 32.73 4.46
CA ASP A 138 -18.02 33.38 3.63
C ASP A 138 -16.77 32.53 3.51
N ARG A 139 -16.36 31.91 4.62
CA ARG A 139 -15.23 30.99 4.64
C ARG A 139 -15.51 29.73 3.80
N ILE A 140 -16.70 29.14 3.88
CA ILE A 140 -17.09 28.00 3.06
C ILE A 140 -17.07 28.37 1.57
N TYR A 141 -17.68 29.50 1.17
CA TYR A 141 -17.67 29.93 -0.23
C TYR A 141 -16.27 30.20 -0.75
N SER A 142 -15.48 30.97 0.01
CA SER A 142 -14.11 31.33 -0.36
C SER A 142 -13.18 30.10 -0.43
N ARG A 143 -13.32 29.11 0.46
CA ARG A 143 -12.41 27.95 0.53
C ARG A 143 -12.87 26.72 -0.23
N MET A 144 -14.17 26.51 -0.41
CA MET A 144 -14.72 25.27 -0.99
C MET A 144 -15.34 25.47 -2.39
N LEU A 145 -15.76 26.69 -2.75
CA LEU A 145 -16.38 26.96 -4.05
C LEU A 145 -15.49 27.80 -4.96
N LEU A 146 -14.93 28.89 -4.44
CA LEU A 146 -14.11 29.84 -5.21
C LEU A 146 -12.88 29.23 -5.91
N PRO A 147 -12.15 28.23 -5.36
CA PRO A 147 -11.03 27.59 -6.06
C PRO A 147 -11.41 27.01 -7.43
N PHE A 148 -12.67 26.58 -7.57
CA PHE A 148 -13.18 25.86 -8.73
C PHE A 148 -13.99 26.74 -9.67
N ALA A 149 -14.53 27.85 -9.16
CA ALA A 149 -15.36 28.76 -9.95
C ALA A 149 -14.60 29.33 -11.15
N ASP A 150 -15.29 29.40 -12.28
CA ASP A 150 -14.91 30.19 -13.46
C ASP A 150 -15.62 31.54 -13.44
N VAL A 151 -16.87 31.54 -12.96
CA VAL A 151 -17.70 32.74 -12.80
C VAL A 151 -18.42 32.70 -11.46
N VAL A 152 -18.39 33.81 -10.72
CA VAL A 152 -19.19 34.03 -9.52
C VAL A 152 -20.17 35.15 -9.81
N CYS A 153 -21.46 34.84 -9.77
CA CYS A 153 -22.54 35.76 -10.10
C CYS A 153 -23.36 36.09 -8.85
N PHE A 154 -23.33 37.35 -8.43
CA PHE A 154 -24.18 37.88 -7.36
C PHE A 154 -25.42 38.54 -7.94
N PHE A 155 -26.60 38.13 -7.48
CA PHE A 155 -27.84 38.87 -7.70
C PHE A 155 -27.95 39.89 -6.56
N ALA A 156 -27.57 41.14 -6.82
CA ALA A 156 -27.33 42.13 -5.77
C ALA A 156 -28.60 42.41 -4.95
N ASP A 157 -29.73 42.58 -5.62
CA ASP A 157 -31.01 42.87 -4.95
C ASP A 157 -31.51 41.67 -4.12
N ASP A 158 -31.25 40.44 -4.57
CA ASP A 158 -31.55 39.22 -3.81
C ASP A 158 -30.79 39.14 -2.46
N VAL A 159 -29.62 39.78 -2.36
CA VAL A 159 -28.74 39.72 -1.17
C VAL A 159 -28.75 41.02 -0.36
N GLY A 160 -29.72 41.91 -0.62
CA GLY A 160 -29.90 43.18 0.09
C GLY A 160 -29.05 44.33 -0.44
N GLY A 161 -28.74 44.31 -1.73
CA GLY A 161 -28.09 45.38 -2.49
C GLY A 161 -26.56 45.34 -2.49
N LEU A 162 -25.98 46.29 -3.25
CA LEU A 162 -24.54 46.40 -3.49
C LEU A 162 -23.69 46.50 -2.21
N HIS A 163 -24.22 47.13 -1.16
CA HIS A 163 -23.50 47.28 0.11
C HIS A 163 -23.24 45.93 0.79
N ASN A 164 -24.22 45.01 0.72
CA ASN A 164 -24.07 43.67 1.29
C ASN A 164 -23.10 42.83 0.47
N VAL A 165 -23.20 42.89 -0.87
CA VAL A 165 -22.21 42.25 -1.77
C VAL A 165 -20.79 42.74 -1.45
N ALA A 166 -20.60 44.05 -1.31
CA ALA A 166 -19.30 44.63 -0.98
C ALA A 166 -18.79 44.15 0.38
N ARG A 167 -19.65 44.03 1.40
CA ARG A 167 -19.26 43.51 2.72
C ARG A 167 -18.76 42.06 2.64
N ARG A 168 -19.42 41.21 1.84
CA ARG A 168 -19.01 39.79 1.68
C ARG A 168 -17.70 39.67 0.93
N LEU A 169 -17.52 40.44 -0.15
CA LEU A 169 -16.27 40.41 -0.90
C LEU A 169 -15.09 40.93 -0.08
N VAL A 170 -15.28 41.94 0.77
CA VAL A 170 -14.24 42.36 1.72
C VAL A 170 -13.85 41.20 2.63
N ALA A 171 -14.81 40.47 3.19
CA ALA A 171 -14.50 39.28 3.99
C ALA A 171 -13.74 38.21 3.19
N TRP A 172 -14.05 38.03 1.90
CA TRP A 172 -13.33 37.08 1.04
C TRP A 172 -11.91 37.57 0.70
N LEU A 173 -11.72 38.88 0.53
CA LEU A 173 -10.42 39.51 0.33
C LEU A 173 -9.54 39.41 1.59
N ASP A 174 -10.14 39.59 2.77
CA ASP A 174 -9.44 39.45 4.06
C ASP A 174 -8.97 38.01 4.31
N LEU A 175 -9.70 37.01 3.78
CA LEU A 175 -9.27 35.61 3.77
C LEU A 175 -8.12 35.34 2.78
N GLY A 176 -7.85 36.27 1.85
CA GLY A 176 -6.84 36.13 0.82
C GLY A 176 -7.18 35.09 -0.26
N ARG A 177 -6.17 34.71 -1.05
CA ARG A 177 -6.35 33.76 -2.16
C ARG A 177 -6.93 32.42 -1.70
N SER A 178 -7.88 31.90 -2.47
CA SER A 178 -8.55 30.62 -2.20
C SER A 178 -7.72 29.41 -2.63
N SER A 179 -6.88 29.56 -3.65
CA SER A 179 -6.01 28.50 -4.18
C SER A 179 -4.66 29.06 -4.65
N ASN A 180 -3.75 28.15 -5.00
CA ASN A 180 -2.49 28.50 -5.66
C ASN A 180 -2.62 28.67 -7.19
N SER A 181 -3.83 28.56 -7.75
CA SER A 181 -4.02 28.82 -9.18
C SER A 181 -3.75 30.28 -9.50
N THR A 182 -3.12 30.52 -10.64
CA THR A 182 -2.96 31.87 -11.21
C THR A 182 -4.24 32.36 -11.88
N VAL A 183 -5.20 31.47 -12.16
CA VAL A 183 -6.47 31.80 -12.81
C VAL A 183 -7.52 32.16 -11.77
N CYS A 184 -8.01 33.40 -11.83
CA CYS A 184 -9.08 33.89 -10.97
C CYS A 184 -10.42 33.93 -11.72
N PRO A 185 -11.55 33.65 -11.06
CA PRO A 185 -12.88 33.73 -11.67
C PRO A 185 -13.28 35.15 -12.07
N TRP A 186 -14.28 35.27 -12.94
CA TRP A 186 -15.00 36.52 -13.16
C TRP A 186 -15.99 36.81 -12.03
N LEU A 187 -16.07 38.07 -11.59
CA LEU A 187 -17.14 38.55 -10.73
C LEU A 187 -18.23 39.21 -11.59
N VAL A 188 -19.43 38.64 -11.57
CA VAL A 188 -20.61 39.20 -12.23
C VAL A 188 -21.58 39.70 -11.17
N MET A 189 -22.06 40.93 -11.31
CA MET A 189 -23.11 41.50 -10.47
C MET A 189 -24.34 41.78 -11.33
N VAL A 190 -25.44 41.13 -10.98
CA VAL A 190 -26.74 41.35 -11.60
C VAL A 190 -27.54 42.29 -10.71
N VAL A 191 -28.02 43.38 -11.29
CA VAL A 191 -28.86 44.40 -10.63
C VAL A 191 -30.19 44.52 -11.36
N ASP A 192 -31.26 44.81 -10.64
CA ASP A 192 -32.60 44.96 -11.21
C ASP A 192 -32.69 46.22 -12.08
N ASP A 193 -32.08 47.34 -11.67
CA ASP A 193 -32.06 48.61 -12.40
C ASP A 193 -30.76 49.42 -12.16
N GLY A 194 -30.47 50.35 -13.08
CA GLY A 194 -29.31 51.24 -13.05
C GLY A 194 -28.38 51.09 -14.24
N GLU A 195 -27.67 52.17 -14.56
CA GLU A 195 -26.65 52.17 -15.62
C GLU A 195 -25.41 51.38 -15.16
N GLU A 196 -25.03 50.34 -15.94
CA GLU A 196 -23.98 49.37 -15.56
C GLU A 196 -22.63 50.04 -15.18
N THR A 197 -22.26 51.11 -15.88
CA THR A 197 -21.03 51.89 -15.66
C THR A 197 -21.05 52.62 -14.31
N VAL A 198 -22.16 53.27 -13.99
CA VAL A 198 -22.38 54.02 -12.75
C VAL A 198 -22.43 53.07 -11.55
N VAL A 199 -23.18 51.97 -11.67
CA VAL A 199 -23.26 50.94 -10.64
C VAL A 199 -21.89 50.34 -10.35
N ARG A 200 -21.11 50.05 -11.40
CA ARG A 200 -19.74 49.52 -11.25
C ARG A 200 -18.84 50.50 -10.49
N GLN A 201 -18.86 51.79 -10.82
CA GLN A 201 -18.02 52.78 -10.11
C GLN A 201 -18.44 52.92 -8.65
N THR A 202 -19.74 53.06 -8.39
CA THR A 202 -20.28 53.16 -7.03
C THR A 202 -19.86 51.96 -6.19
N PHE A 203 -19.89 50.76 -6.76
CA PHE A 203 -19.46 49.54 -6.08
C PHE A 203 -17.96 49.52 -5.79
N LEU A 204 -17.13 49.93 -6.75
CA LEU A 204 -15.68 50.02 -6.55
C LEU A 204 -15.32 51.03 -5.45
N ASP A 205 -16.03 52.15 -5.37
CA ASP A 205 -15.82 53.15 -4.31
C ASP A 205 -16.21 52.60 -2.94
N MET A 206 -17.29 51.80 -2.84
CA MET A 206 -17.64 51.09 -1.61
C MET A 206 -16.56 50.10 -1.17
N LEU A 207 -15.93 49.39 -2.11
CA LEU A 207 -14.85 48.45 -1.79
C LEU A 207 -13.59 49.20 -1.32
N ARG A 208 -13.18 50.25 -2.03
CA ARG A 208 -12.03 51.10 -1.65
C ARG A 208 -12.18 51.75 -0.28
N ALA A 209 -13.41 52.05 0.12
CA ALA A 209 -13.69 52.59 1.45
C ALA A 209 -13.55 51.55 2.58
N LYS A 210 -13.59 50.25 2.27
CA LYS A 210 -13.64 49.16 3.26
C LYS A 210 -12.38 48.29 3.30
N THR A 211 -11.59 48.23 2.23
CA THR A 211 -10.37 47.43 2.16
C THR A 211 -9.31 48.09 1.28
N SER A 212 -8.04 47.91 1.66
CA SER A 212 -6.88 48.28 0.83
C SER A 212 -6.48 47.18 -0.16
N THR A 213 -7.03 45.97 -0.01
CA THR A 213 -6.72 44.79 -0.83
C THR A 213 -7.40 44.90 -2.18
N SER A 214 -6.67 44.60 -3.27
CA SER A 214 -7.23 44.71 -4.61
C SER A 214 -8.15 43.54 -4.93
N VAL A 215 -9.31 43.82 -5.56
CA VAL A 215 -10.22 42.77 -6.08
C VAL A 215 -9.51 41.83 -7.07
N SER A 216 -8.48 42.34 -7.75
CA SER A 216 -7.66 41.55 -8.69
C SER A 216 -6.87 40.42 -8.03
N GLU A 217 -6.81 40.38 -6.69
CA GLU A 217 -6.15 39.29 -5.97
C GLU A 217 -6.94 37.98 -6.00
N ILE A 218 -8.27 38.06 -6.11
CA ILE A 218 -9.17 36.88 -6.10
C ILE A 218 -10.14 36.82 -7.29
N PHE A 219 -10.31 37.89 -8.07
CA PHE A 219 -11.12 37.92 -9.30
C PHE A 219 -10.36 38.52 -10.48
N GLN A 220 -10.62 38.06 -11.69
CA GLN A 220 -10.06 38.63 -12.92
C GLN A 220 -10.54 40.08 -13.14
N GLY A 221 -11.80 40.34 -12.83
CA GLY A 221 -12.48 41.58 -13.14
C GLY A 221 -13.94 41.54 -12.72
N ILE A 222 -14.58 42.70 -12.81
CA ILE A 222 -15.96 42.91 -12.39
C ILE A 222 -16.80 43.29 -13.60
N ARG A 223 -17.88 42.54 -13.84
CA ARG A 223 -18.93 42.87 -14.80
C ARG A 223 -20.24 43.15 -14.09
N VAL A 224 -20.93 44.21 -14.48
CA VAL A 224 -22.28 44.53 -14.02
C VAL A 224 -23.24 44.29 -15.17
N ILE A 225 -24.38 43.66 -14.90
CA ILE A 225 -25.46 43.43 -15.87
C ILE A 225 -26.77 43.90 -15.24
N SER A 226 -27.42 44.87 -15.89
CA SER A 226 -28.73 45.37 -15.45
C SER A 226 -29.87 44.59 -16.11
N LEU A 227 -30.84 44.08 -15.35
CA LEU A 227 -31.99 43.37 -15.94
C LEU A 227 -33.07 44.34 -16.46
N HIS A 228 -32.96 45.64 -16.17
CA HIS A 228 -33.92 46.64 -16.64
C HIS A 228 -33.84 46.88 -18.16
N HIS A 229 -35.02 47.12 -18.73
CA HIS A 229 -35.22 47.42 -20.14
C HIS A 229 -35.01 48.92 -20.40
N ILE A 230 -33.97 49.31 -21.14
CA ILE A 230 -33.96 50.62 -21.83
C ILE A 230 -34.45 50.34 -23.25
N SER A 231 -35.76 50.44 -23.49
CA SER A 231 -36.25 50.48 -24.88
C SER A 231 -36.22 51.93 -25.36
N PRO A 232 -35.56 52.25 -26.49
CA PRO A 232 -36.03 53.35 -27.32
C PRO A 232 -37.49 53.06 -27.67
N LYS A 233 -38.36 54.08 -27.67
CA LYS A 233 -39.84 53.98 -27.80
C LYS A 233 -40.38 53.30 -29.08
N THR A 234 -39.57 52.58 -29.85
CA THR A 234 -39.91 52.09 -31.20
C THR A 234 -39.88 50.56 -31.39
N LEU A 235 -39.59 49.74 -30.37
CA LEU A 235 -39.59 48.27 -30.51
C LEU A 235 -40.76 47.59 -29.79
N ARG A 236 -41.46 46.73 -30.55
CA ARG A 236 -42.70 46.03 -30.21
C ARG A 236 -42.56 45.10 -28.99
N ARG A 237 -43.68 44.94 -28.28
CA ARG A 237 -43.92 44.02 -27.15
C ARG A 237 -43.40 42.60 -27.44
N GLY A 238 -42.33 42.22 -26.75
CA GLY A 238 -41.76 40.86 -26.73
C GLY A 238 -40.46 40.69 -25.94
N ALA A 239 -40.00 41.73 -25.22
CA ALA A 239 -38.60 41.89 -24.85
C ALA A 239 -38.17 41.72 -23.37
N PRO A 240 -38.86 40.93 -22.50
CA PRO A 240 -38.23 40.45 -21.27
C PRO A 240 -37.13 39.41 -21.50
N SER A 241 -37.19 38.60 -22.58
CA SER A 241 -36.25 37.48 -22.81
C SER A 241 -34.82 37.91 -23.16
N VAL A 242 -34.66 39.04 -23.85
CA VAL A 242 -33.36 39.45 -24.44
C VAL A 242 -32.28 39.73 -23.39
N ARG A 243 -32.61 40.35 -22.24
CA ARG A 243 -31.60 40.61 -21.19
C ARG A 243 -31.20 39.34 -20.43
N TRP A 244 -32.12 38.39 -20.30
CA TRP A 244 -31.81 37.05 -19.78
C TRP A 244 -30.91 36.28 -20.74
N ASP A 245 -31.18 36.37 -22.05
CA ASP A 245 -30.30 35.80 -23.09
C ASP A 245 -28.90 36.42 -23.01
N ILE A 246 -28.80 37.75 -22.82
CA ILE A 246 -27.51 38.44 -22.61
C ILE A 246 -26.79 37.89 -21.37
N LEU A 247 -27.48 37.75 -20.22
CA LEU A 247 -26.88 37.18 -19.02
C LEU A 247 -26.35 35.76 -19.29
N CYS A 248 -27.16 34.87 -19.85
CA CYS A 248 -26.76 33.50 -20.16
C CYS A 248 -25.58 33.44 -21.14
N ASN A 249 -25.58 34.28 -22.16
CA ASN A 249 -24.50 34.37 -23.15
C ASN A 249 -23.19 34.90 -22.51
N GLU A 250 -23.27 35.93 -21.67
CA GLU A 250 -22.12 36.48 -20.95
C GLU A 250 -21.52 35.46 -19.96
N LEU A 251 -22.37 34.77 -19.18
CA LEU A 251 -21.91 33.71 -18.27
C LEU A 251 -21.21 32.58 -19.04
N SER A 252 -21.77 32.16 -20.18
CA SER A 252 -21.19 31.12 -21.03
C SER A 252 -19.87 31.57 -21.65
N TYR A 253 -19.80 32.81 -22.15
CA TYR A 253 -18.59 33.40 -22.72
C TYR A 253 -17.46 33.49 -21.68
N MET A 254 -17.76 33.98 -20.48
CA MET A 254 -16.79 34.10 -19.40
C MET A 254 -16.30 32.74 -18.90
N ALA A 255 -17.19 31.76 -18.78
CA ALA A 255 -16.83 30.39 -18.42
C ALA A 255 -15.89 29.77 -19.48
N GLU A 256 -16.17 29.95 -20.76
CA GLU A 256 -15.31 29.46 -21.85
C GLU A 256 -13.97 30.21 -21.91
N SER A 257 -13.95 31.53 -21.70
CA SER A 257 -12.71 32.30 -21.60
C SER A 257 -11.83 31.78 -20.47
N LYS A 258 -12.40 31.53 -19.28
CA LYS A 258 -11.65 30.99 -18.13
C LYS A 258 -11.21 29.56 -18.32
N ARG A 259 -11.99 28.74 -19.05
CA ARG A 259 -11.57 27.41 -19.47
C ARG A 259 -10.27 27.44 -20.28
N ILE A 260 -10.15 28.37 -21.23
CA ILE A 260 -8.93 28.52 -22.05
C ILE A 260 -7.74 28.91 -21.16
N GLU A 261 -7.91 29.88 -20.27
CA GLU A 261 -6.87 30.28 -19.31
C GLU A 261 -6.45 29.12 -18.40
N ARG A 262 -7.42 28.39 -17.82
CA ARG A 262 -7.15 27.19 -17.00
C ARG A 262 -6.41 26.13 -17.79
N ARG A 263 -6.69 25.94 -19.08
CA ARG A 263 -5.94 25.01 -19.94
C ARG A 263 -4.49 25.45 -20.11
N LEU A 264 -4.25 26.73 -20.37
CA LEU A 264 -2.90 27.28 -20.50
C LEU A 264 -2.11 27.20 -19.19
N ALA A 265 -2.79 27.38 -18.05
CA ALA A 265 -2.21 27.27 -16.71
C ALA A 265 -2.16 25.82 -16.16
N SER A 266 -2.44 24.80 -16.98
CA SER A 266 -2.48 23.39 -16.53
C SER A 266 -3.40 23.16 -15.31
N SER A 267 -4.50 23.90 -15.21
CA SER A 267 -5.50 23.83 -14.13
C SER A 267 -6.93 23.63 -14.64
N LEU A 268 -7.09 23.11 -15.87
CA LEU A 268 -8.37 22.66 -16.41
C LEU A 268 -8.56 21.17 -16.08
N PHE A 269 -9.41 20.88 -15.12
CA PHE A 269 -9.57 19.53 -14.56
C PHE A 269 -10.66 18.73 -15.27
N SER A 270 -10.43 17.43 -15.42
CA SER A 270 -11.49 16.50 -15.82
C SER A 270 -12.58 16.43 -14.74
N ALA A 271 -13.75 15.87 -15.06
CA ALA A 271 -14.80 15.70 -14.05
C ALA A 271 -14.34 14.81 -12.88
N ASN A 272 -13.57 13.76 -13.16
CA ASN A 272 -12.98 12.88 -12.14
C ASN A 272 -12.01 13.66 -11.21
N HIS A 273 -11.13 14.49 -11.79
CA HIS A 273 -10.21 15.31 -10.98
C HIS A 273 -10.94 16.39 -10.18
N LEU A 274 -11.95 17.04 -10.78
CA LEU A 274 -12.78 18.02 -10.10
C LEU A 274 -13.53 17.40 -8.91
N ALA A 275 -14.07 16.18 -9.06
CA ALA A 275 -14.74 15.46 -7.99
C ALA A 275 -13.80 15.16 -6.82
N ALA A 276 -12.56 14.75 -7.14
CA ALA A 276 -11.52 14.49 -6.16
C ALA A 276 -11.11 15.77 -5.40
N PHE A 277 -10.93 16.89 -6.10
CA PHE A 277 -10.58 18.15 -5.44
C PHE A 277 -11.72 18.74 -4.61
N LEU A 278 -12.98 18.62 -5.05
CA LEU A 278 -14.14 19.05 -4.26
C LEU A 278 -14.28 18.21 -2.97
N ARG A 279 -14.07 16.89 -3.05
CA ARG A 279 -13.99 16.00 -1.87
C ARG A 279 -12.92 16.48 -0.91
N TYR A 280 -11.72 16.69 -1.42
CA TYR A 280 -10.57 17.08 -0.61
C TYR A 280 -10.74 18.47 0.02
N ALA A 281 -11.32 19.42 -0.70
CA ALA A 281 -11.61 20.75 -0.18
C ALA A 281 -12.52 20.66 1.05
N VAL A 282 -13.55 19.79 1.00
CA VAL A 282 -14.40 19.52 2.15
C VAL A 282 -13.62 18.83 3.28
N ASP A 283 -12.73 17.89 2.95
CA ASP A 283 -11.97 17.14 3.94
C ASP A 283 -11.00 17.99 4.76
N LYS A 284 -10.31 18.94 4.13
CA LYS A 284 -9.28 19.76 4.79
C LYS A 284 -9.75 21.12 5.29
N GLN A 285 -10.70 21.76 4.61
CA GLN A 285 -11.01 23.18 4.88
C GLN A 285 -11.90 23.40 6.12
N VAL A 286 -12.23 22.32 6.83
CA VAL A 286 -12.91 22.34 8.14
C VAL A 286 -11.93 22.78 9.26
N ASP A 287 -10.61 22.68 9.10
CA ASP A 287 -9.62 23.01 10.15
C ASP A 287 -9.40 24.52 10.36
N VAL A 288 -9.15 24.99 11.60
CA VAL A 288 -9.08 26.43 11.99
C VAL A 288 -8.16 27.29 11.11
N VAL A 289 -7.04 26.72 10.62
CA VAL A 289 -5.96 27.42 9.90
C VAL A 289 -5.94 26.98 8.43
N ALA A 290 -7.08 27.14 7.75
CA ALA A 290 -7.27 26.72 6.37
C ALA A 290 -6.40 27.55 5.39
N SER A 291 -5.30 26.95 4.92
CA SER A 291 -4.44 27.50 3.87
C SER A 291 -5.12 27.45 2.49
N PRO A 292 -4.69 28.27 1.51
CA PRO A 292 -5.15 28.16 0.13
C PRO A 292 -5.01 26.73 -0.42
N LEU A 293 -5.97 26.29 -1.23
CA LEU A 293 -5.94 24.96 -1.85
C LEU A 293 -4.79 24.87 -2.86
N ASN A 294 -3.87 23.92 -2.65
CA ASN A 294 -2.78 23.64 -3.59
C ASN A 294 -3.11 22.37 -4.40
N PHE A 295 -3.61 22.54 -5.62
CA PHE A 295 -4.03 21.41 -6.48
C PHE A 295 -2.94 20.38 -6.70
N LEU A 296 -1.71 20.84 -6.89
CA LEU A 296 -0.55 19.99 -7.15
C LEU A 296 -0.11 19.22 -5.90
N ALA A 297 -0.14 19.84 -4.72
CA ALA A 297 0.13 19.13 -3.46
C ALA A 297 -0.94 18.07 -3.19
N VAL A 298 -2.21 18.40 -3.46
CA VAL A 298 -3.34 17.50 -3.23
C VAL A 298 -3.29 16.27 -4.12
N SER A 299 -2.85 16.39 -5.38
CA SER A 299 -2.75 15.25 -6.29
C SER A 299 -1.72 14.19 -5.88
N ARG A 300 -0.87 14.48 -4.87
CA ARG A 300 0.21 13.59 -4.39
C ARG A 300 0.02 13.11 -2.96
N ILE A 301 -1.15 13.29 -2.36
CA ILE A 301 -1.41 12.87 -0.96
C ILE A 301 -1.44 11.35 -0.82
N ASP A 302 -2.12 10.67 -1.74
CA ASP A 302 -2.24 9.21 -1.70
C ASP A 302 -0.99 8.51 -2.26
N ASN A 303 -0.19 9.23 -3.07
CA ASN A 303 1.08 8.75 -3.63
C ASN A 303 2.19 9.80 -3.42
N PRO A 304 2.72 9.96 -2.21
CA PRO A 304 3.75 10.97 -1.92
C PRO A 304 5.10 10.59 -2.55
N VAL A 305 5.98 11.59 -2.70
CA VAL A 305 7.39 11.38 -3.06
C VAL A 305 8.09 10.56 -1.97
N ALA A 306 9.11 9.79 -2.36
CA ALA A 306 9.85 8.96 -1.42
C ALA A 306 10.57 9.85 -0.40
N SER A 307 10.38 9.57 0.89
CA SER A 307 10.99 10.34 1.98
C SER A 307 12.51 10.24 2.00
N ASP A 308 13.06 9.18 1.42
CA ASP A 308 14.48 8.85 1.28
C ASP A 308 15.00 9.07 -0.15
N LEU A 309 14.32 9.90 -0.96
CA LEU A 309 14.73 10.22 -2.32
C LEU A 309 16.16 10.77 -2.39
N GLU A 310 16.54 11.66 -1.47
CA GLU A 310 17.89 12.23 -1.39
C GLU A 310 18.96 11.13 -1.25
N THR A 311 18.72 10.14 -0.40
CA THR A 311 19.62 8.99 -0.22
C THR A 311 19.76 8.18 -1.50
N HIS A 312 18.64 7.94 -2.20
CA HIS A 312 18.65 7.19 -3.45
C HIS A 312 19.42 7.91 -4.57
N LEU A 313 19.19 9.21 -4.73
CA LEU A 313 19.89 10.04 -5.71
C LEU A 313 21.39 10.16 -5.39
N THR A 314 21.75 10.32 -4.11
CA THR A 314 23.15 10.37 -3.66
C THR A 314 23.87 9.08 -4.05
N GLY A 315 23.31 7.92 -3.73
CA GLY A 315 23.91 6.63 -4.06
C GLY A 315 24.05 6.39 -5.57
N PHE A 316 23.10 6.86 -6.37
CA PHE A 316 23.20 6.79 -7.83
C PHE A 316 24.29 7.70 -8.37
N LEU A 317 24.36 8.96 -7.90
CA LEU A 317 25.30 9.96 -8.41
C LEU A 317 26.76 9.67 -8.04
N GLN A 318 27.01 8.95 -6.94
CA GLN A 318 28.36 8.46 -6.57
C GLN A 318 29.00 7.55 -7.62
N GLY A 319 28.21 6.92 -8.49
CA GLY A 319 28.71 6.07 -9.57
C GLY A 319 29.35 6.84 -10.74
N PHE A 320 29.19 8.16 -10.81
CA PHE A 320 29.66 8.97 -11.93
C PHE A 320 30.95 9.71 -11.57
N ARG A 321 31.90 9.76 -12.51
CA ARG A 321 33.20 10.44 -12.34
C ARG A 321 33.49 11.53 -13.38
N SER A 322 32.54 11.77 -14.29
CA SER A 322 32.68 12.75 -15.39
C SER A 322 31.40 13.57 -15.51
N LEU A 323 31.56 14.89 -15.69
CA LEU A 323 30.44 15.79 -15.94
C LEU A 323 29.76 15.53 -17.29
N GLU A 324 30.50 14.99 -18.25
CA GLU A 324 29.93 14.57 -19.55
C GLU A 324 28.94 13.41 -19.35
N LEU A 325 29.35 12.35 -18.65
CA LEU A 325 28.47 11.21 -18.32
C LEU A 325 27.30 11.64 -17.43
N LEU A 326 27.53 12.55 -16.48
CA LEU A 326 26.47 13.10 -15.64
C LEU A 326 25.39 13.80 -16.49
N ARG A 327 25.81 14.63 -17.47
CA ARG A 327 24.88 15.36 -18.35
C ARG A 327 24.21 14.43 -19.39
N ALA A 328 24.95 13.50 -19.96
CA ALA A 328 24.50 12.63 -21.05
C ALA A 328 23.64 11.44 -20.56
N PHE A 329 23.92 10.91 -19.37
CA PHE A 329 23.25 9.73 -18.81
C PHE A 329 22.45 10.06 -17.56
N ALA A 330 23.08 10.58 -16.49
CA ALA A 330 22.44 10.68 -15.18
C ALA A 330 21.26 11.65 -15.16
N VAL A 331 21.42 12.85 -15.75
CA VAL A 331 20.35 13.86 -15.82
C VAL A 331 19.11 13.36 -16.58
N PRO A 332 19.21 12.77 -17.79
CA PRO A 332 18.08 12.15 -18.47
C PRO A 332 17.39 11.05 -17.64
N VAL A 333 18.16 10.16 -17.00
CA VAL A 333 17.60 9.07 -16.20
C VAL A 333 16.84 9.60 -14.99
N ILE A 334 17.39 10.58 -14.26
CA ILE A 334 16.73 11.21 -13.10
C ILE A 334 15.46 11.94 -13.55
N ALA A 335 15.53 12.77 -14.59
CA ALA A 335 14.37 13.48 -15.10
C ALA A 335 13.26 12.52 -15.55
N SER A 336 13.62 11.41 -16.19
CA SER A 336 12.66 10.41 -16.61
C SER A 336 12.08 9.60 -15.46
N SER A 337 12.85 9.33 -14.39
CA SER A 337 12.33 8.66 -13.20
C SER A 337 11.35 9.56 -12.42
N PHE A 338 11.54 10.88 -12.43
CA PHE A 338 10.58 11.85 -11.89
C PHE A 338 9.29 11.91 -12.71
N LEU A 339 9.38 11.81 -14.04
CA LEU A 339 8.18 11.68 -14.88
C LEU A 339 7.43 10.37 -14.60
N LEU A 340 8.15 9.26 -14.48
CA LEU A 340 7.59 7.95 -14.10
C LEU A 340 6.92 8.02 -12.72
N ASP A 341 7.52 8.73 -11.78
CA ASP A 341 6.97 8.92 -10.44
C ASP A 341 5.70 9.78 -10.46
N HIS A 342 5.75 10.97 -11.06
CA HIS A 342 4.68 11.95 -10.94
C HIS A 342 3.48 11.67 -11.85
N TYR A 343 3.69 11.11 -13.05
CA TYR A 343 2.62 10.97 -14.06
C TYR A 343 2.22 9.50 -14.32
N PRO A 344 1.72 8.76 -13.31
CA PRO A 344 1.07 7.48 -13.55
C PRO A 344 -0.24 7.68 -14.36
N PRO A 345 -0.79 6.61 -14.96
CA PRO A 345 -2.08 6.68 -15.64
C PRO A 345 -3.18 7.26 -14.73
N GLY A 346 -3.93 8.22 -15.24
CA GLY A 346 -4.98 8.93 -14.48
C GLY A 346 -4.50 10.22 -13.82
N MET A 347 -3.20 10.50 -13.73
CA MET A 347 -2.69 11.77 -13.22
C MET A 347 -3.07 12.95 -14.14
N HIS A 348 -3.40 14.09 -13.54
CA HIS A 348 -3.59 15.34 -14.28
C HIS A 348 -2.27 15.88 -14.83
N HIS A 349 -2.29 16.40 -16.06
CA HIS A 349 -1.11 16.91 -16.76
C HIS A 349 -0.69 18.31 -16.25
N PHE A 350 -0.27 18.40 -14.99
CA PHE A 350 0.39 19.58 -14.41
C PHE A 350 1.66 19.95 -15.18
N ASP A 351 2.07 21.23 -15.13
CA ASP A 351 3.34 21.64 -15.74
C ASP A 351 4.52 20.95 -15.02
N PRO A 352 5.41 20.25 -15.74
CA PRO A 352 6.51 19.52 -15.14
C PRO A 352 7.49 20.42 -14.38
N ARG A 353 7.55 21.73 -14.70
CA ARG A 353 8.38 22.69 -13.96
C ARG A 353 7.81 22.95 -12.59
N ASP A 354 6.50 23.17 -12.48
CA ASP A 354 5.83 23.37 -11.19
C ASP A 354 5.92 22.11 -10.32
N VAL A 355 5.77 20.94 -10.95
CA VAL A 355 6.00 19.63 -10.32
C VAL A 355 7.41 19.53 -9.75
N PHE A 356 8.43 19.83 -10.56
CA PHE A 356 9.83 19.79 -10.14
C PHE A 356 10.10 20.73 -8.96
N GLN A 357 9.62 21.98 -9.07
CA GLN A 357 9.83 23.00 -8.05
C GLN A 357 9.21 22.60 -6.70
N LEU A 358 8.01 22.00 -6.71
CA LEU A 358 7.32 21.62 -5.48
C LEU A 358 7.87 20.34 -4.84
N PHE A 359 8.28 19.35 -5.65
CA PHE A 359 8.49 17.99 -5.15
C PHE A 359 9.93 17.47 -5.21
N TYR A 360 10.75 17.97 -6.14
CA TYR A 360 12.05 17.35 -6.46
C TYR A 360 13.24 18.32 -6.35
N ARG A 361 13.00 19.63 -6.41
CA ARG A 361 14.04 20.66 -6.39
C ARG A 361 14.96 20.55 -5.19
N ASP A 362 14.38 20.45 -3.99
CA ASP A 362 15.16 20.49 -2.76
C ASP A 362 16.05 19.25 -2.63
N ALA A 363 15.53 18.07 -2.97
CA ALA A 363 16.33 16.85 -3.04
C ALA A 363 17.48 16.98 -4.06
N CYS A 364 17.23 17.50 -5.27
CA CYS A 364 18.28 17.69 -6.28
C CYS A 364 19.33 18.71 -5.84
N HIS A 365 18.91 19.77 -5.15
CA HIS A 365 19.79 20.80 -4.63
C HIS A 365 20.73 20.26 -3.55
N ASN A 366 20.19 19.46 -2.61
CA ASN A 366 20.97 18.91 -1.50
C ASN A 366 22.01 17.88 -1.97
N VAL A 367 21.64 16.98 -2.89
CA VAL A 367 22.52 15.90 -3.36
C VAL A 367 23.75 16.42 -4.10
N CYS A 368 23.64 17.57 -4.77
CA CYS A 368 24.78 18.17 -5.47
C CYS A 368 25.93 18.51 -4.48
N GLY A 369 25.58 18.95 -3.27
CA GLY A 369 26.52 19.26 -2.19
C GLY A 369 27.34 18.06 -1.69
N SER A 370 26.75 16.86 -1.73
CA SER A 370 27.33 15.65 -1.13
C SER A 370 27.92 14.65 -2.13
N ALA A 371 27.41 14.59 -3.36
CA ALA A 371 27.79 13.57 -4.35
C ALA A 371 28.40 14.11 -5.66
N VAL A 372 28.08 15.36 -6.05
CA VAL A 372 28.46 15.90 -7.37
C VAL A 372 29.69 16.82 -7.30
N LEU A 373 30.02 17.35 -6.12
CA LEU A 373 31.10 18.32 -5.93
C LEU A 373 32.42 17.73 -5.41
N ALA A 374 32.49 16.42 -5.14
CA ALA A 374 33.67 15.77 -4.55
C ALA A 374 34.57 15.08 -5.60
N TYR A 375 35.01 15.82 -6.62
CA TYR A 375 36.02 15.32 -7.57
C TYR A 375 37.38 15.94 -7.26
N GLU A 376 38.28 15.19 -6.64
CA GLU A 376 39.70 15.57 -6.55
C GLU A 376 40.29 15.65 -7.97
N GLY A 377 40.62 16.87 -8.43
CA GLY A 377 41.36 17.12 -9.68
C GLY A 377 40.56 17.62 -10.89
N SER A 378 39.25 17.84 -10.78
CA SER A 378 38.44 18.48 -11.84
C SER A 378 38.51 20.01 -11.76
N THR A 379 38.74 20.68 -12.89
CA THR A 379 38.63 22.15 -13.03
C THR A 379 37.20 22.63 -13.27
N GLU A 380 36.27 21.71 -13.57
CA GLU A 380 34.86 22.03 -13.84
C GLU A 380 34.01 21.85 -12.58
N LEU A 381 33.32 22.93 -12.17
CA LEU A 381 32.43 22.97 -11.02
C LEU A 381 30.97 23.08 -11.50
N LEU A 382 30.11 22.14 -11.10
CA LEU A 382 28.67 22.21 -11.36
C LEU A 382 27.94 22.71 -10.11
N LEU A 383 27.36 23.91 -10.16
CA LEU A 383 26.62 24.45 -9.03
C LEU A 383 25.31 23.68 -8.77
N PRO A 384 24.85 23.53 -7.52
CA PRO A 384 23.57 22.89 -7.19
C PRO A 384 22.38 23.46 -7.97
N SER A 385 22.33 24.78 -8.13
CA SER A 385 21.29 25.47 -8.91
C SER A 385 21.33 25.11 -10.40
N GLN A 386 22.52 24.94 -10.98
CA GLN A 386 22.70 24.53 -12.37
C GLN A 386 22.27 23.07 -12.56
N PHE A 387 22.63 22.18 -11.63
CA PHE A 387 22.21 20.78 -11.67
C PHE A 387 20.69 20.63 -11.61
N SER A 388 20.05 21.28 -10.63
CA SER A 388 18.58 21.30 -10.54
C SER A 388 17.94 21.88 -11.80
N LYS A 389 18.53 22.92 -12.40
CA LYS A 389 18.00 23.49 -13.64
C LYS A 389 18.11 22.53 -14.83
N LEU A 390 19.21 21.77 -14.94
CA LEU A 390 19.38 20.75 -15.99
C LEU A 390 18.28 19.68 -15.90
N ILE A 391 17.99 19.18 -14.70
CA ILE A 391 16.93 18.18 -14.49
C ILE A 391 15.55 18.77 -14.81
N GLU A 392 15.25 19.99 -14.34
CA GLU A 392 13.99 20.67 -14.64
C GLU A 392 13.77 20.84 -16.16
N THR A 393 14.80 21.30 -16.88
CA THR A 393 14.75 21.47 -18.33
C THR A 393 14.56 20.14 -19.05
N GLU A 394 15.24 19.10 -18.61
CA GLU A 394 15.14 17.76 -19.18
C GLU A 394 13.77 17.12 -18.93
N MET A 395 13.22 17.29 -17.71
CA MET A 395 11.88 16.86 -17.35
C MET A 395 10.82 17.54 -18.23
N ALA A 396 10.93 18.86 -18.44
CA ALA A 396 10.04 19.61 -19.31
C ALA A 396 10.16 19.20 -20.79
N ARG A 397 11.38 18.88 -21.27
CA ARG A 397 11.61 18.37 -22.63
C ARG A 397 10.91 17.03 -22.84
N ARG A 398 11.08 16.10 -21.91
CA ARG A 398 10.54 14.74 -21.97
C ARG A 398 9.05 14.64 -21.65
N PHE A 399 8.46 15.67 -21.08
CA PHE A 399 7.01 15.71 -20.84
C PHE A 399 6.18 15.86 -22.12
N ARG A 400 6.76 16.41 -23.21
CA ARG A 400 6.00 16.72 -24.44
C ARG A 400 5.26 15.51 -25.04
N PRO A 401 5.86 14.30 -25.16
CA PRO A 401 5.17 13.13 -25.69
C PRO A 401 4.04 12.60 -24.79
N LEU A 402 4.06 12.85 -23.48
CA LEU A 402 2.95 12.47 -22.59
C LEU A 402 1.66 13.20 -23.00
N ARG A 403 1.76 14.46 -23.44
CA ARG A 403 0.62 15.22 -23.96
C ARG A 403 0.07 14.66 -25.28
N LEU A 404 0.85 13.84 -25.99
CA LEU A 404 0.45 13.17 -27.22
C LEU A 404 -0.14 11.76 -26.98
N GLY A 405 -0.25 11.33 -25.72
CA GLY A 405 -0.89 10.08 -25.33
C GLY A 405 0.06 8.93 -24.99
N GLU A 406 1.37 9.14 -25.04
CA GLU A 406 2.33 8.15 -24.54
C GLU A 406 2.32 8.07 -23.00
N SER A 407 2.48 6.87 -22.43
CA SER A 407 2.56 6.71 -20.98
C SER A 407 3.97 7.06 -20.47
N ALA A 408 4.05 7.60 -19.25
CA ALA A 408 5.32 7.85 -18.58
C ALA A 408 6.19 6.59 -18.49
N ALA A 409 5.57 5.43 -18.23
CA ALA A 409 6.24 4.13 -18.23
C ALA A 409 6.85 3.79 -19.60
N SER A 410 6.10 3.93 -20.70
CA SER A 410 6.62 3.64 -22.05
C SER A 410 7.84 4.49 -22.38
N LEU A 411 7.73 5.80 -22.18
CA LEU A 411 8.80 6.77 -22.46
C LEU A 411 10.04 6.51 -21.60
N HIS A 412 9.83 6.16 -20.33
CA HIS A 412 10.91 5.80 -19.44
C HIS A 412 11.61 4.51 -19.87
N ARG A 413 10.86 3.45 -20.22
CA ARG A 413 11.43 2.19 -20.75
C ARG A 413 12.26 2.41 -22.02
N GLN A 414 11.78 3.25 -22.94
CA GLN A 414 12.51 3.61 -24.15
C GLN A 414 13.84 4.29 -23.81
N LEU A 415 13.84 5.24 -22.86
CA LEU A 415 15.07 5.91 -22.43
C LEU A 415 16.06 4.95 -21.77
N ILE A 416 15.60 4.15 -20.81
CA ILE A 416 16.47 3.16 -20.14
C ILE A 416 17.10 2.22 -21.16
N GLY A 417 16.32 1.82 -22.18
CA GLY A 417 16.79 0.99 -23.29
C GLY A 417 17.83 1.64 -24.21
N GLN A 418 17.95 2.98 -24.25
CA GLN A 418 18.98 3.68 -25.00
C GLN A 418 20.36 3.57 -24.35
N PHE A 419 20.41 3.31 -23.04
CA PHE A 419 21.65 3.23 -22.27
C PHE A 419 22.00 1.82 -21.82
N ARG A 420 21.60 0.79 -22.60
CA ARG A 420 21.84 -0.63 -22.27
C ARG A 420 23.30 -0.95 -21.97
N ASP A 421 24.22 -0.32 -22.70
CA ASP A 421 25.66 -0.58 -22.62
C ASP A 421 26.34 0.11 -21.43
N ASP A 422 25.70 1.12 -20.83
CA ASP A 422 26.21 1.85 -19.67
C ASP A 422 25.85 1.16 -18.33
N TRP A 423 24.70 0.48 -18.28
CA TRP A 423 24.20 -0.18 -17.07
C TRP A 423 25.12 -1.26 -16.45
N PRO A 424 25.90 -2.07 -17.19
CA PRO A 424 26.76 -3.09 -16.61
C PRO A 424 27.76 -2.55 -15.57
N GLN A 425 28.13 -1.28 -15.66
CA GLN A 425 29.06 -0.63 -14.73
C GLN A 425 28.37 -0.12 -13.45
N LEU A 426 27.03 -0.10 -13.43
CA LEU A 426 26.22 0.47 -12.37
C LEU A 426 25.36 -0.61 -11.70
N GLN A 427 25.63 -0.85 -10.43
CA GLN A 427 24.82 -1.73 -9.57
C GLN A 427 24.56 -1.05 -8.24
N SER A 428 23.42 -1.38 -7.63
CA SER A 428 23.10 -0.93 -6.28
C SER A 428 22.22 -1.94 -5.59
N GLU A 429 22.58 -2.22 -4.35
CA GLU A 429 21.77 -3.01 -3.44
C GLU A 429 20.77 -2.12 -2.70
N ASN A 430 20.97 -0.81 -2.63
CA ASN A 430 20.10 0.10 -1.86
C ASN A 430 19.12 0.90 -2.72
N THR A 431 19.38 1.07 -4.01
CA THR A 431 18.53 1.85 -4.91
C THR A 431 18.18 1.04 -6.15
N CYS A 432 16.89 0.91 -6.42
CA CYS A 432 16.41 0.42 -7.71
C CYS A 432 16.69 1.50 -8.76
N TYR A 433 17.77 1.34 -9.53
CA TYR A 433 18.20 2.32 -10.54
C TYR A 433 17.21 2.53 -11.69
N HIS A 434 16.20 1.68 -11.80
CA HIS A 434 15.10 1.90 -12.73
C HIS A 434 14.17 3.02 -12.26
N CYS A 435 13.82 3.11 -10.97
CA CYS A 435 12.91 4.18 -10.49
C CYS A 435 13.61 5.25 -9.65
N LEU A 436 14.85 5.02 -9.20
CA LEU A 436 15.66 5.91 -8.37
C LEU A 436 14.98 6.39 -7.07
N ARG A 437 13.96 5.66 -6.58
CA ARG A 437 13.19 6.10 -5.41
C ARG A 437 12.72 4.97 -4.48
N ARG A 438 13.16 3.74 -4.70
CA ARG A 438 12.79 2.55 -3.89
C ARG A 438 13.98 1.62 -3.76
N ARG A 439 13.99 0.84 -2.68
CA ARG A 439 14.93 -0.26 -2.50
C ARG A 439 14.59 -1.45 -3.42
N PRO A 440 15.58 -2.10 -4.04
CA PRO A 440 15.36 -3.29 -4.85
C PRO A 440 15.07 -4.52 -3.97
N GLN A 441 14.16 -5.37 -4.43
CA GLN A 441 13.74 -6.63 -3.81
C GLN A 441 14.19 -7.86 -4.61
N PHE A 442 14.35 -7.71 -5.92
CA PHE A 442 14.65 -8.81 -6.83
C PHE A 442 15.99 -8.56 -7.50
N PHE A 443 16.93 -9.50 -7.34
CA PHE A 443 18.25 -9.40 -7.96
C PHE A 443 18.44 -10.51 -9.01
N PRO A 444 18.30 -10.19 -10.31
CA PRO A 444 18.62 -11.13 -11.38
C PRO A 444 20.12 -11.47 -11.39
N VAL A 445 20.49 -12.48 -12.18
CA VAL A 445 21.88 -12.91 -12.37
C VAL A 445 22.81 -11.82 -12.93
N CYS A 446 22.27 -10.78 -13.58
CA CYS A 446 23.08 -9.63 -14.01
C CYS A 446 23.42 -8.64 -12.89
N GLY A 447 22.83 -8.77 -11.70
CA GLY A 447 23.08 -7.91 -10.54
C GLY A 447 22.20 -6.65 -10.46
N HIS A 448 21.41 -6.34 -11.49
CA HIS A 448 20.55 -5.15 -11.52
C HIS A 448 19.29 -5.32 -10.67
N GLY A 449 19.32 -4.86 -9.41
CA GLY A 449 18.21 -4.97 -8.49
C GLY A 449 16.95 -4.16 -8.86
N TRP A 450 15.75 -4.74 -8.67
CA TRP A 450 14.46 -4.08 -8.94
C TRP A 450 13.49 -4.10 -7.77
N CYS A 451 12.72 -3.03 -7.60
CA CYS A 451 11.61 -3.00 -6.66
C CYS A 451 10.34 -3.66 -7.25
N MET A 452 9.40 -4.07 -6.39
CA MET A 452 8.13 -4.68 -6.81
C MET A 452 7.34 -3.78 -7.79
N ASN A 453 7.28 -2.47 -7.56
CA ASN A 453 6.56 -1.58 -8.49
C ASN A 453 7.16 -1.61 -9.90
N CYS A 454 8.50 -1.64 -10.06
CA CYS A 454 9.11 -1.76 -11.38
C CYS A 454 8.79 -3.11 -12.04
N VAL A 455 8.76 -4.19 -11.26
CA VAL A 455 8.32 -5.50 -11.75
C VAL A 455 6.88 -5.44 -12.25
N THR A 456 5.94 -4.91 -11.47
CA THR A 456 4.53 -4.77 -11.84
C THR A 456 4.31 -3.85 -13.05
N VAL A 457 5.03 -2.73 -13.13
CA VAL A 457 4.84 -1.73 -14.20
C VAL A 457 5.41 -2.21 -15.54
N PHE A 458 6.56 -2.88 -15.53
CA PHE A 458 7.31 -3.19 -16.74
C PHE A 458 7.31 -4.68 -17.14
N GLY A 459 6.91 -5.57 -16.23
CA GLY A 459 6.71 -6.99 -16.50
C GLY A 459 5.42 -7.28 -17.25
N VAL A 460 5.24 -8.54 -17.63
CA VAL A 460 4.06 -9.02 -18.36
C VAL A 460 3.22 -9.86 -17.40
N HIS A 461 1.98 -9.46 -17.15
CA HIS A 461 1.05 -10.25 -16.34
C HIS A 461 0.63 -11.51 -17.09
N SER A 462 0.63 -12.66 -16.39
CA SER A 462 0.14 -13.92 -16.94
C SER A 462 -1.37 -13.83 -17.23
N GLN A 463 -1.81 -14.48 -18.31
CA GLN A 463 -3.23 -14.63 -18.62
C GLN A 463 -3.87 -15.71 -17.72
N ASP A 464 -3.10 -16.73 -17.33
CA ASP A 464 -3.55 -17.88 -16.54
C ASP A 464 -3.50 -17.62 -15.02
N ASP A 465 -2.83 -16.55 -14.58
CA ASP A 465 -2.74 -16.15 -13.16
C ASP A 465 -2.56 -14.62 -13.04
N PRO A 466 -3.57 -13.87 -12.56
CA PRO A 466 -3.53 -12.42 -12.54
C PRO A 466 -2.47 -11.84 -11.59
N TRP A 467 -1.99 -12.64 -10.63
CA TRP A 467 -0.98 -12.23 -9.66
C TRP A 467 0.43 -12.68 -10.04
N LEU A 468 0.61 -13.29 -11.20
CA LEU A 468 1.90 -13.74 -11.69
C LEU A 468 2.45 -12.76 -12.75
N VAL A 469 3.65 -12.26 -12.53
CA VAL A 469 4.35 -11.34 -13.44
C VAL A 469 5.59 -12.01 -14.00
N GLN A 470 5.68 -12.07 -15.32
CA GLN A 470 6.80 -12.63 -16.08
C GLN A 470 7.75 -11.53 -16.56
N ILE A 471 9.05 -11.81 -16.47
CA ILE A 471 10.13 -10.93 -16.93
C ILE A 471 11.13 -11.76 -17.74
N ASP A 472 11.13 -11.52 -19.05
CA ASP A 472 11.99 -12.22 -20.01
C ASP A 472 13.35 -11.52 -20.24
N GLY A 473 13.55 -10.35 -19.66
CA GLY A 473 14.79 -9.59 -19.83
C GLY A 473 15.01 -8.53 -18.77
N CYS A 474 16.28 -8.24 -18.50
CA CYS A 474 16.66 -7.26 -17.48
C CYS A 474 16.07 -5.90 -17.82
N LEU A 475 15.37 -5.28 -16.86
CA LEU A 475 14.74 -3.98 -17.05
C LEU A 475 15.75 -2.84 -17.31
N LEU A 476 17.03 -3.03 -17.01
CA LEU A 476 18.11 -2.06 -17.24
C LEU A 476 18.98 -2.45 -18.46
N CYS A 477 19.82 -3.48 -18.34
CA CYS A 477 20.76 -3.86 -19.40
C CYS A 477 20.15 -4.70 -20.54
N GLY A 478 18.89 -5.15 -20.42
CA GLY A 478 18.22 -5.94 -21.46
C GLY A 478 18.73 -7.37 -21.65
N ARG A 479 19.63 -7.88 -20.79
CA ARG A 479 20.06 -9.29 -20.79
C ARG A 479 18.85 -10.21 -20.68
N GLU A 480 18.79 -11.27 -21.48
CA GLU A 480 17.72 -12.27 -21.41
C GLU A 480 17.66 -12.94 -20.03
N LEU A 481 16.45 -13.10 -19.52
CA LEU A 481 16.14 -13.69 -18.21
C LEU A 481 14.89 -14.56 -18.33
N LYS A 482 14.67 -15.42 -17.35
CA LYS A 482 13.41 -16.14 -17.18
C LYS A 482 13.02 -16.06 -15.71
N MET A 483 12.42 -14.93 -15.34
CA MET A 483 12.01 -14.67 -13.97
C MET A 483 10.51 -14.56 -13.88
N THR A 484 9.98 -15.12 -12.80
CA THR A 484 8.57 -15.06 -12.46
C THR A 484 8.45 -14.52 -11.04
N VAL A 485 7.59 -13.52 -10.86
CA VAL A 485 7.36 -12.89 -9.56
C VAL A 485 5.87 -12.91 -9.28
N ARG A 486 5.48 -13.46 -8.12
CA ARG A 486 4.09 -13.43 -7.67
C ARG A 486 3.85 -12.22 -6.77
N THR A 487 2.76 -11.51 -7.03
CA THR A 487 2.26 -10.41 -6.20
C THR A 487 1.20 -10.93 -5.21
N LYS A 488 1.12 -10.34 -4.02
CA LYS A 488 0.00 -10.61 -3.11
C LYS A 488 -1.27 -9.92 -3.65
N PRO A 489 -2.46 -10.56 -3.63
CA PRO A 489 -3.72 -9.87 -3.89
C PRO A 489 -3.90 -8.66 -2.95
N ASP A 490 -4.49 -7.56 -3.46
CA ASP A 490 -4.57 -6.30 -2.73
C ASP A 490 -5.36 -6.43 -1.42
N THR A 491 -6.48 -7.17 -1.46
CA THR A 491 -7.42 -7.33 -0.33
C THR A 491 -7.06 -8.48 0.61
N ALA A 492 -6.09 -9.31 0.23
CA ALA A 492 -5.64 -10.42 1.07
C ALA A 492 -4.80 -9.93 2.25
N THR A 493 -4.96 -10.57 3.39
CA THR A 493 -4.05 -10.46 4.55
C THR A 493 -2.84 -11.38 4.38
N ALA A 494 -1.79 -11.15 5.16
CA ALA A 494 -0.60 -11.99 5.11
C ALA A 494 -0.83 -13.34 5.82
N ARG A 495 -0.24 -14.41 5.29
CA ARG A 495 -0.20 -15.74 5.92
C ARG A 495 1.24 -16.06 6.31
N VAL A 496 1.46 -16.56 7.52
CA VAL A 496 2.78 -16.60 8.16
C VAL A 496 3.13 -18.00 8.63
N LEU A 497 4.38 -18.41 8.41
CA LEU A 497 4.95 -19.64 8.94
C LEU A 497 6.27 -19.35 9.65
N CYS A 498 6.41 -19.80 10.89
CA CYS A 498 7.61 -19.66 11.70
C CYS A 498 8.16 -21.04 12.10
N PHE A 499 9.47 -21.22 11.96
CA PHE A 499 10.19 -22.41 12.40
C PHE A 499 11.10 -22.08 13.58
N ASP A 500 10.90 -22.79 14.69
CA ASP A 500 11.76 -22.68 15.87
C ASP A 500 13.15 -23.31 15.64
N GLY A 501 14.11 -22.87 16.45
CA GLY A 501 15.42 -23.52 16.55
C GLY A 501 15.41 -24.74 17.48
N GLY A 502 16.13 -25.80 17.12
CA GLY A 502 16.14 -27.03 17.90
C GLY A 502 17.20 -28.08 17.57
N GLY A 503 18.22 -27.75 16.77
CA GLY A 503 19.27 -28.72 16.39
C GLY A 503 18.68 -29.86 15.53
N THR A 504 19.07 -31.11 15.78
CA THR A 504 18.56 -32.30 15.06
C THR A 504 17.04 -32.48 15.16
N ARG A 505 16.40 -31.89 16.18
CA ARG A 505 14.93 -31.88 16.35
C ARG A 505 14.19 -31.06 15.28
N GLY A 506 14.91 -30.32 14.43
CA GLY A 506 14.34 -29.64 13.26
C GLY A 506 13.61 -30.57 12.27
N LYS A 507 13.79 -31.88 12.38
CA LYS A 507 13.03 -32.91 11.64
C LYS A 507 11.53 -32.89 11.96
N TYR A 508 11.13 -32.62 13.21
CA TYR A 508 9.71 -32.67 13.62
C TYR A 508 8.84 -31.61 12.91
N PRO A 509 9.23 -30.32 12.84
CA PRO A 509 8.53 -29.35 12.00
C PRO A 509 8.38 -29.76 10.53
N LEU A 510 9.39 -30.42 9.94
CA LEU A 510 9.34 -30.90 8.56
C LEU A 510 8.33 -32.06 8.38
N MET A 511 8.26 -32.98 9.34
CA MET A 511 7.27 -34.07 9.34
C MET A 511 5.84 -33.52 9.42
N LEU A 512 5.59 -32.55 10.30
CA LEU A 512 4.29 -31.89 10.40
C LEU A 512 3.95 -31.13 9.11
N LEU A 513 4.94 -30.45 8.51
CA LEU A 513 4.75 -29.74 7.25
C LEU A 513 4.40 -30.71 6.10
N LYS A 514 4.98 -31.92 6.10
CA LYS A 514 4.61 -32.99 5.17
C LYS A 514 3.16 -33.43 5.39
N GLN A 515 2.77 -33.68 6.64
CA GLN A 515 1.40 -34.02 7.00
C GLN A 515 0.40 -32.94 6.53
N LEU A 516 0.75 -31.66 6.72
CA LEU A 516 -0.06 -30.54 6.25
C LEU A 516 -0.20 -30.53 4.73
N GLN A 517 0.89 -30.77 3.99
CA GLN A 517 0.84 -30.85 2.53
C GLN A 517 -0.04 -32.01 2.06
N ASP A 518 0.15 -33.19 2.65
CA ASP A 518 -0.61 -34.41 2.34
C ASP A 518 -2.10 -34.24 2.69
N SER A 519 -2.44 -33.44 3.72
CA SER A 519 -3.83 -33.16 4.10
C SER A 519 -4.51 -32.09 3.24
N ILE A 520 -3.73 -31.17 2.65
CA ILE A 520 -4.26 -30.20 1.67
C ILE A 520 -4.55 -30.91 0.34
N ASP A 521 -3.72 -31.89 -0.02
CA ASP A 521 -3.86 -32.81 -1.15
C ASP A 521 -4.15 -32.11 -2.48
N LEU A 522 -3.28 -31.16 -2.87
CA LEU A 522 -3.38 -30.44 -4.13
C LEU A 522 -2.18 -30.76 -5.05
N PRO A 523 -2.41 -31.27 -6.27
CA PRO A 523 -1.34 -31.64 -7.18
C PRO A 523 -0.56 -30.42 -7.64
N ASN A 524 0.77 -30.53 -7.71
CA ASN A 524 1.68 -29.45 -8.13
C ASN A 524 1.53 -28.14 -7.30
N HIS A 525 0.95 -28.20 -6.10
CA HIS A 525 0.80 -27.08 -5.17
C HIS A 525 1.63 -27.30 -3.89
N PRO A 526 2.92 -26.93 -3.90
CA PRO A 526 3.79 -27.17 -2.75
C PRO A 526 3.39 -26.27 -1.58
N VAL A 527 3.48 -26.82 -0.36
CA VAL A 527 2.91 -26.24 0.87
C VAL A 527 3.38 -24.80 1.17
N GLN A 528 4.59 -24.42 0.78
CA GLN A 528 5.12 -23.07 0.95
C GLN A 528 4.33 -21.99 0.19
N GLN A 529 3.57 -22.34 -0.86
CA GLN A 529 2.70 -21.37 -1.57
C GLN A 529 1.50 -20.90 -0.73
N ASN A 530 1.22 -21.58 0.39
CA ASN A 530 0.18 -21.19 1.33
C ASN A 530 0.62 -20.09 2.30
N PHE A 531 1.90 -19.67 2.27
CA PHE A 531 2.44 -18.68 3.19
C PHE A 531 3.18 -17.55 2.44
N ASP A 532 2.88 -16.31 2.81
CA ASP A 532 3.45 -15.12 2.19
C ASP A 532 4.73 -14.66 2.94
N VAL A 533 4.86 -14.98 4.24
CA VAL A 533 6.03 -14.64 5.07
C VAL A 533 6.49 -15.87 5.86
N ILE A 534 7.76 -16.23 5.73
CA ILE A 534 8.37 -17.40 6.40
C ILE A 534 9.61 -16.98 7.18
N TYR A 535 9.67 -17.34 8.46
CA TYR A 535 10.77 -17.02 9.35
C TYR A 535 11.35 -18.28 9.99
N GLY A 536 12.67 -18.29 10.20
CA GLY A 536 13.35 -19.42 10.83
C GLY A 536 14.50 -19.02 11.74
N THR A 537 14.63 -19.73 12.86
CA THR A 537 15.78 -19.65 13.78
C THR A 537 16.58 -20.94 13.76
N SER A 538 17.92 -20.88 13.74
CA SER A 538 18.80 -22.06 13.80
C SER A 538 18.46 -23.15 12.76
N SER A 539 18.16 -24.38 13.18
CA SER A 539 17.64 -25.44 12.30
C SER A 539 16.45 -25.00 11.43
N GLY A 540 15.57 -24.14 11.96
CA GLY A 540 14.48 -23.53 11.22
C GLY A 540 14.94 -22.60 10.09
N ALA A 541 16.10 -21.95 10.20
CA ALA A 541 16.69 -21.15 9.12
C ALA A 541 17.18 -22.04 7.96
N ILE A 542 17.72 -23.23 8.27
CA ILE A 542 18.06 -24.25 7.25
C ILE A 542 16.78 -24.65 6.51
N THR A 543 15.71 -24.99 7.24
CA THR A 543 14.42 -25.39 6.68
C THR A 543 13.82 -24.29 5.80
N ALA A 544 13.73 -23.06 6.30
CA ALA A 544 13.18 -21.93 5.53
C ALA A 544 13.99 -21.66 4.25
N GLY A 545 15.33 -21.72 4.34
CA GLY A 545 16.21 -21.55 3.18
C GLY A 545 16.04 -22.66 2.14
N ALA A 546 16.00 -23.92 2.56
CA ALA A 546 15.85 -25.07 1.67
C ALA A 546 14.48 -25.06 0.98
N LEU A 547 13.40 -24.89 1.75
CA LEU A 547 12.03 -24.92 1.26
C LEU A 547 11.74 -23.77 0.30
N CYS A 548 12.16 -22.54 0.64
CA CYS A 548 11.74 -21.34 -0.10
C CYS A 548 12.80 -20.87 -1.11
N LEU A 549 14.06 -20.77 -0.68
CA LEU A 549 15.12 -20.18 -1.51
C LEU A 549 15.72 -21.20 -2.48
N ASN A 550 15.74 -22.50 -2.14
CA ASN A 550 16.07 -23.55 -3.10
C ASN A 550 14.83 -24.10 -3.82
N GLY A 551 13.62 -23.90 -3.26
CA GLY A 551 12.37 -24.37 -3.85
C GLY A 551 12.20 -25.88 -3.77
N TRP A 552 12.81 -26.52 -2.77
CA TRP A 552 12.76 -27.97 -2.58
C TRP A 552 11.41 -28.45 -2.07
N THR A 553 11.09 -29.71 -2.33
CA THR A 553 9.94 -30.37 -1.70
C THR A 553 10.20 -30.62 -0.22
N VAL A 554 9.16 -30.94 0.55
CA VAL A 554 9.29 -31.24 1.98
C VAL A 554 10.17 -32.49 2.18
N GLU A 555 10.06 -33.49 1.31
CA GLU A 555 10.83 -34.72 1.31
C GLU A 555 12.33 -34.45 1.05
N GLU A 556 12.64 -33.62 0.06
CA GLU A 556 14.01 -33.19 -0.23
C GLU A 556 14.60 -32.42 0.97
N CYS A 557 13.79 -31.58 1.62
CA CYS A 557 14.21 -30.88 2.83
C CYS A 557 14.51 -31.86 3.97
N ILE A 558 13.69 -32.90 4.21
CA ILE A 558 13.93 -33.93 5.23
C ILE A 558 15.24 -34.66 4.95
N ALA A 559 15.41 -35.20 3.73
CA ALA A 559 16.60 -35.97 3.36
C ALA A 559 17.88 -35.12 3.45
N SER A 560 17.83 -33.87 2.98
CA SER A 560 18.98 -32.97 3.09
C SER A 560 19.26 -32.56 4.53
N PHE A 561 18.23 -32.36 5.35
CA PHE A 561 18.39 -32.00 6.75
C PHE A 561 19.12 -33.09 7.54
N GLU A 562 18.71 -34.36 7.35
CA GLU A 562 19.36 -35.52 7.96
C GLU A 562 20.83 -35.64 7.54
N SER A 563 21.12 -35.41 6.25
CA SER A 563 22.48 -35.39 5.72
C SER A 563 23.32 -34.26 6.33
N VAL A 564 22.79 -33.04 6.40
CA VAL A 564 23.48 -31.87 6.99
C VAL A 564 23.75 -32.13 8.47
N ALA A 565 22.77 -32.59 9.24
CA ALA A 565 22.91 -32.90 10.66
C ALA A 565 24.00 -33.95 10.91
N SER A 566 23.98 -35.06 10.15
CA SER A 566 24.96 -36.14 10.27
C SER A 566 26.39 -35.68 9.97
N HIS A 567 26.57 -34.80 8.98
CA HIS A 567 27.88 -34.23 8.67
C HIS A 567 28.33 -33.20 9.71
N ALA A 568 27.43 -32.30 10.13
CA ALA A 568 27.73 -31.20 11.04
C ALA A 568 28.16 -31.67 12.43
N PHE A 569 27.52 -32.71 12.97
CA PHE A 569 27.80 -33.26 14.29
C PHE A 569 28.91 -34.33 14.28
N THR A 570 29.81 -34.31 13.29
CA THR A 570 30.97 -35.21 13.23
C THR A 570 31.95 -34.90 14.38
N PRO A 571 32.29 -35.86 15.26
CA PRO A 571 33.17 -35.62 16.40
C PRO A 571 34.58 -35.18 16.01
N ARG A 572 35.16 -34.26 16.82
CA ARG A 572 36.53 -33.77 16.64
C ARG A 572 37.55 -34.90 16.80
N ARG A 573 38.30 -35.19 15.73
CA ARG A 573 39.44 -36.12 15.77
C ARG A 573 40.67 -35.38 16.31
N LEU A 574 41.25 -35.86 17.41
CA LEU A 574 42.48 -35.29 17.97
C LEU A 574 43.67 -35.56 17.02
N PRO A 575 44.57 -34.58 16.81
CA PRO A 575 45.76 -34.79 15.98
C PRO A 575 46.62 -35.91 16.57
N ALA A 576 46.91 -36.91 15.75
CA ALA A 576 47.70 -38.07 16.14
C ALA A 576 49.19 -37.70 16.18
N ILE A 577 49.69 -37.23 17.33
CA ILE A 577 51.14 -37.06 17.54
C ILE A 577 51.75 -38.46 17.74
N PRO A 578 52.63 -38.94 16.84
CA PRO A 578 53.08 -40.34 16.82
C PRO A 578 53.85 -40.76 18.09
N LEU A 579 54.54 -39.83 18.76
CA LEU A 579 55.35 -40.11 19.95
C LEU A 579 54.51 -40.36 21.22
N VAL A 580 53.32 -39.73 21.33
CA VAL A 580 52.46 -39.76 22.53
C VAL A 580 51.23 -40.65 22.33
N ARG A 581 51.02 -41.18 21.12
CA ARG A 581 49.88 -42.04 20.75
C ARG A 581 49.67 -43.25 21.69
N PRO A 582 50.70 -44.03 22.07
CA PRO A 582 50.49 -45.17 22.99
C PRO A 582 50.15 -44.70 24.40
N LEU A 583 50.82 -43.65 24.90
CA LEU A 583 50.58 -43.08 26.23
C LEU A 583 49.17 -42.47 26.35
N LEU A 584 48.74 -41.68 25.36
CA LEU A 584 47.43 -41.04 25.31
C LEU A 584 46.31 -42.11 25.22
N ARG A 585 46.54 -43.20 24.48
CA ARG A 585 45.58 -44.31 24.35
C ARG A 585 45.38 -45.08 25.66
N VAL A 586 46.43 -45.18 26.49
CA VAL A 586 46.36 -45.74 27.85
C VAL A 586 45.71 -44.74 28.81
N LEU A 587 46.10 -43.46 28.77
CA LEU A 587 45.53 -42.40 29.60
C LEU A 587 44.02 -42.24 29.38
N MET A 588 43.56 -42.34 28.13
CA MET A 588 42.14 -42.26 27.76
C MET A 588 41.29 -43.43 28.29
N ARG A 589 41.90 -44.49 28.85
CA ARG A 589 41.20 -45.57 29.57
C ARG A 589 40.96 -45.28 31.05
N LEU A 590 41.61 -44.25 31.61
CA LEU A 590 41.38 -43.83 32.99
C LEU A 590 40.06 -43.08 33.12
N PRO A 591 39.28 -43.31 34.20
CA PRO A 591 38.10 -42.49 34.48
C PRO A 591 38.54 -41.03 34.66
N LEU A 592 37.76 -40.07 34.12
CA LEU A 592 37.98 -38.61 34.12
C LEU A 592 38.91 -38.04 33.02
N VAL A 593 39.90 -38.78 32.51
CA VAL A 593 40.81 -38.25 31.46
C VAL A 593 40.08 -37.85 30.17
N PRO A 594 39.13 -38.63 29.63
CA PRO A 594 38.35 -38.21 28.47
C PRO A 594 37.52 -36.94 28.71
N ALA A 595 37.01 -36.76 29.94
CA ALA A 595 36.26 -35.56 30.33
C ALA A 595 37.18 -34.33 30.41
N LEU A 596 38.38 -34.47 30.97
CA LEU A 596 39.38 -33.42 31.03
C LEU A 596 39.89 -33.03 29.63
N VAL A 597 40.15 -34.01 28.76
CA VAL A 597 40.56 -33.77 27.37
C VAL A 597 39.45 -33.06 26.59
N ARG A 598 38.18 -33.41 26.81
CA ARG A 598 37.04 -32.70 26.23
C ARG A 598 36.91 -31.27 26.74
N LEU A 599 37.13 -31.04 28.04
CA LEU A 599 37.11 -29.71 28.65
C LEU A 599 38.24 -28.83 28.10
N VAL A 600 39.47 -29.37 28.04
CA VAL A 600 40.62 -28.66 27.46
C VAL A 600 40.40 -28.38 25.98
N ALA A 601 39.84 -29.33 25.21
CA ALA A 601 39.51 -29.10 23.81
C ALA A 601 38.41 -28.03 23.65
N LEU A 602 37.41 -28.00 24.53
CA LEU A 602 36.37 -26.96 24.51
C LEU A 602 36.95 -25.58 24.82
N LEU A 603 37.84 -25.47 25.82
CA LEU A 603 38.52 -24.22 26.15
C LEU A 603 39.51 -23.78 25.06
N ALA A 604 40.18 -24.73 24.40
CA ALA A 604 41.19 -24.44 23.38
C ALA A 604 40.59 -24.10 22.01
N PHE A 605 39.42 -24.67 21.68
CA PHE A 605 38.82 -24.55 20.34
C PHE A 605 37.45 -23.87 20.33
N ASP A 606 36.94 -23.44 21.50
CA ASP A 606 35.68 -22.69 21.66
C ASP A 606 34.43 -23.39 21.13
N SER A 607 34.49 -24.70 20.85
CA SER A 607 33.36 -25.49 20.37
C SER A 607 33.54 -27.00 20.54
N ARG A 608 32.41 -27.70 20.74
CA ARG A 608 32.35 -29.17 20.76
C ARG A 608 32.65 -29.78 19.39
N TYR A 609 32.07 -29.22 18.33
CA TYR A 609 32.20 -29.71 16.96
C TYR A 609 33.05 -28.77 16.09
N PRO A 610 33.88 -29.30 15.17
CA PRO A 610 34.62 -28.48 14.23
C PRO A 610 33.66 -27.77 13.26
N SER A 611 33.98 -26.54 12.85
CA SER A 611 33.10 -25.74 11.97
C SER A 611 33.11 -26.17 10.50
N ARG A 612 34.23 -26.74 10.00
CA ARG A 612 34.39 -27.11 8.58
C ARG A 612 33.32 -28.06 8.03
N PRO A 613 32.95 -29.18 8.68
CA PRO A 613 31.92 -30.07 8.16
C PRO A 613 30.56 -29.39 7.98
N MET A 614 30.18 -28.52 8.92
CA MET A 614 28.96 -27.70 8.81
C MET A 614 29.06 -26.74 7.62
N GLU A 615 30.18 -26.02 7.48
CA GLU A 615 30.40 -25.09 6.37
C GLU A 615 30.37 -25.79 5.00
N GLU A 616 30.99 -26.96 4.88
CA GLU A 616 30.99 -27.79 3.67
C GLU A 616 29.57 -28.29 3.34
N ALA A 617 28.82 -28.74 4.35
CA ALA A 617 27.43 -29.19 4.17
C ALA A 617 26.53 -28.03 3.71
N LEU A 618 26.63 -26.86 4.35
CA LEU A 618 25.85 -25.68 3.99
C LEU A 618 26.22 -25.15 2.60
N ARG A 619 27.51 -25.14 2.22
CA ARG A 619 27.93 -24.77 0.87
C ARG A 619 27.42 -25.75 -0.20
N ARG A 620 27.32 -27.03 0.13
CA ARG A 620 26.78 -28.06 -0.76
C ARG A 620 25.28 -27.85 -1.01
N VAL A 621 24.53 -27.45 0.03
CA VAL A 621 23.07 -27.20 -0.03
C VAL A 621 22.72 -25.85 -0.65
N PHE A 622 23.39 -24.77 -0.23
CA PHE A 622 23.00 -23.40 -0.58
C PHE A 622 23.89 -22.76 -1.66
N GLY A 623 24.98 -23.42 -2.05
CA GLY A 623 25.99 -22.88 -2.96
C GLY A 623 26.95 -21.92 -2.26
N ALA A 624 28.10 -21.66 -2.90
CA ALA A 624 29.15 -20.82 -2.32
C ALA A 624 28.90 -19.31 -2.47
N GLU A 625 28.20 -18.90 -3.53
CA GLU A 625 28.05 -17.48 -3.92
C GLU A 625 26.60 -16.97 -3.88
N LYS A 626 25.61 -17.87 -3.79
CA LYS A 626 24.18 -17.50 -3.78
C LYS A 626 23.88 -16.67 -2.53
N SER A 627 23.25 -15.52 -2.69
CA SER A 627 22.81 -14.63 -1.61
C SER A 627 21.31 -14.79 -1.29
N ILE A 628 20.88 -14.36 -0.10
CA ILE A 628 19.48 -14.36 0.32
C ILE A 628 18.58 -13.43 -0.53
N VAL A 629 19.17 -12.38 -1.13
CA VAL A 629 18.45 -11.40 -1.96
C VAL A 629 18.47 -11.74 -3.46
N ASP A 630 19.24 -12.76 -3.86
CA ASP A 630 19.24 -13.21 -5.25
C ASP A 630 17.89 -13.79 -5.64
N TYR A 631 17.56 -13.69 -6.93
CA TYR A 631 16.35 -14.33 -7.46
C TYR A 631 16.32 -15.83 -7.11
N SER A 632 15.20 -16.26 -6.57
CA SER A 632 14.96 -17.62 -6.09
C SER A 632 13.50 -18.05 -6.33
N PRO A 633 13.17 -19.35 -6.20
CA PRO A 633 11.80 -19.84 -6.29
C PRO A 633 10.82 -19.12 -5.33
N ALA A 634 11.29 -18.64 -4.18
CA ALA A 634 10.51 -17.81 -3.25
C ALA A 634 9.88 -16.59 -3.94
N ASN A 635 10.55 -15.99 -4.94
CA ASN A 635 9.98 -14.87 -5.69
C ASN A 635 8.81 -15.31 -6.59
N ALA A 636 8.88 -16.50 -7.18
CA ALA A 636 7.80 -17.07 -8.00
C ALA A 636 6.59 -17.49 -7.16
N THR A 637 6.79 -17.85 -5.88
CA THR A 637 5.71 -18.13 -4.92
C THR A 637 5.24 -16.88 -4.17
N GLY A 638 5.95 -15.75 -4.31
CA GLY A 638 5.64 -14.50 -3.60
C GLY A 638 5.99 -14.53 -2.11
N THR A 639 6.83 -15.49 -1.70
CA THR A 639 7.22 -15.74 -0.31
C THR A 639 8.39 -14.85 0.10
N MET A 640 8.24 -14.19 1.24
CA MET A 640 9.31 -13.41 1.90
C MET A 640 9.94 -14.23 3.01
N VAL A 641 11.27 -14.29 3.05
CA VAL A 641 12.02 -15.15 3.99
C VAL A 641 12.83 -14.29 4.96
N GLY A 642 12.80 -14.63 6.25
CA GLY A 642 13.61 -14.03 7.30
C GLY A 642 14.38 -15.08 8.12
N MET A 643 15.61 -14.76 8.51
CA MET A 643 16.48 -15.63 9.31
C MET A 643 17.02 -14.86 10.51
N THR A 644 16.82 -15.40 11.71
CA THR A 644 17.26 -14.76 12.95
C THR A 644 18.68 -15.16 13.32
N VAL A 645 19.45 -14.19 13.81
CA VAL A 645 20.80 -14.37 14.37
C VAL A 645 20.95 -13.48 15.61
N ALA A 646 21.96 -13.74 16.43
CA ALA A 646 22.33 -12.87 17.54
C ALA A 646 23.74 -12.31 17.34
N THR A 647 23.98 -11.07 17.72
CA THR A 647 25.35 -10.53 17.79
C THR A 647 26.11 -11.16 18.96
N VAL A 648 27.44 -11.29 18.82
CA VAL A 648 28.28 -11.77 19.93
C VAL A 648 28.57 -10.66 20.96
N GLN A 649 28.64 -9.40 20.53
CA GLN A 649 29.10 -8.28 21.37
C GLN A 649 28.12 -7.94 22.50
N ASP A 650 26.83 -7.86 22.17
CA ASP A 650 25.77 -7.37 23.04
C ASP A 650 24.56 -8.31 23.12
N ALA A 651 24.61 -9.46 22.43
CA ALA A 651 23.48 -10.41 22.34
C ALA A 651 22.18 -9.75 21.86
N SER A 652 22.31 -8.81 20.91
CA SER A 652 21.18 -8.18 20.24
C SER A 652 20.62 -9.09 19.16
N ALA A 653 19.29 -9.12 19.03
CA ALA A 653 18.61 -9.85 17.99
C ALA A 653 18.78 -9.17 16.63
N CYS A 654 19.13 -9.95 15.62
CA CYS A 654 19.32 -9.49 14.25
C CYS A 654 18.56 -10.39 13.27
N VAL A 655 18.18 -9.83 12.11
CA VAL A 655 17.43 -10.55 11.08
C VAL A 655 18.01 -10.28 9.70
N PHE A 656 18.31 -11.34 8.95
CA PHE A 656 18.56 -11.28 7.51
C PHE A 656 17.27 -11.56 6.75
N THR A 657 16.94 -10.77 5.73
CA THR A 657 15.68 -10.90 4.97
C THR A 657 15.91 -10.96 3.47
N SER A 658 15.02 -11.66 2.75
CA SER A 658 15.03 -11.69 1.28
C SER A 658 14.44 -10.43 0.62
N TYR A 659 13.82 -9.55 1.41
CA TYR A 659 13.10 -8.36 0.92
C TYR A 659 13.79 -7.02 1.24
N ASN A 660 15.10 -7.04 1.46
CA ASN A 660 16.00 -5.87 1.45
C ASN A 660 15.41 -4.53 1.93
N GLY A 661 14.90 -4.53 3.16
CA GLY A 661 14.46 -3.31 3.82
C GLY A 661 13.12 -2.74 3.35
N VAL A 662 12.29 -3.49 2.61
CA VAL A 662 10.90 -3.07 2.28
C VAL A 662 10.10 -2.81 3.57
N GLY A 663 9.26 -1.77 3.52
CA GLY A 663 8.43 -1.34 4.65
C GLY A 663 9.01 -0.16 5.43
N ARG A 664 8.14 0.60 6.12
CA ARG A 664 8.58 1.64 7.06
C ARG A 664 8.70 1.01 8.43
N ARG A 665 9.94 0.99 8.95
CA ARG A 665 10.26 0.40 10.25
C ARG A 665 10.23 1.45 11.34
N ASP A 666 9.60 1.14 12.48
CA ASP A 666 9.70 1.97 13.69
C ASP A 666 11.15 1.99 14.20
N LYS A 667 11.57 3.11 14.80
CA LYS A 667 12.91 3.32 15.36
C LYS A 667 13.09 2.59 16.70
N ASP A 668 12.01 2.33 17.43
CA ASP A 668 12.03 1.70 18.75
C ASP A 668 11.81 0.17 18.62
N ARG A 669 12.87 -0.56 18.28
CA ARG A 669 12.84 -2.03 18.11
C ARG A 669 13.87 -2.72 18.99
N ASP A 670 13.49 -3.90 19.45
CA ASP A 670 14.35 -4.84 20.18
C ASP A 670 15.17 -5.76 19.25
N TYR A 671 15.12 -5.54 17.92
CA TYR A 671 15.94 -6.25 16.93
C TYR A 671 16.37 -5.35 15.77
N HIS A 672 17.48 -5.72 15.12
CA HIS A 672 18.02 -5.04 13.95
C HIS A 672 17.79 -5.86 12.67
N VAL A 673 17.22 -5.25 11.64
CA VAL A 673 17.21 -5.86 10.30
C VAL A 673 18.54 -5.53 9.64
N LEU A 674 19.34 -6.56 9.38
CA LEU A 674 20.64 -6.41 8.75
C LEU A 674 20.41 -6.20 7.25
N THR A 675 20.48 -4.94 6.84
CA THR A 675 20.62 -4.57 5.43
C THR A 675 22.10 -4.37 5.11
N PRO A 676 22.53 -4.58 3.86
CA PRO A 676 23.87 -4.19 3.43
C PRO A 676 24.04 -2.66 3.54
N GLU A 677 24.55 -2.18 4.67
CA GLU A 677 24.96 -0.78 4.80
C GLU A 677 26.24 -0.55 3.98
N GLY A 678 26.25 0.50 3.16
CA GLY A 678 27.48 0.94 2.48
C GLY A 678 27.94 0.14 1.26
N GLY A 679 27.09 -0.68 0.64
CA GLY A 679 27.46 -1.39 -0.60
C GLY A 679 28.47 -2.54 -0.36
N THR A 680 28.54 -3.05 0.86
CA THR A 680 29.34 -4.23 1.19
C THR A 680 28.67 -5.49 0.65
N ARG A 681 29.32 -6.08 -0.37
CA ARG A 681 29.18 -7.46 -0.91
C ARG A 681 27.92 -8.24 -0.50
N LYS A 682 27.12 -8.67 -1.49
CA LYS A 682 26.18 -9.80 -1.39
C LYS A 682 26.70 -10.92 -0.47
N ILE A 683 26.08 -11.06 0.69
CA ILE A 683 26.47 -12.05 1.69
C ILE A 683 26.00 -13.43 1.21
N PRO A 684 26.89 -14.43 1.13
CA PRO A 684 26.47 -15.77 0.78
C PRO A 684 25.47 -16.33 1.80
N LEU A 685 24.42 -16.98 1.30
CA LEU A 685 23.35 -17.58 2.09
C LEU A 685 23.88 -18.61 3.09
N TRP A 686 24.90 -19.39 2.70
CA TRP A 686 25.52 -20.36 3.61
C TRP A 686 26.20 -19.70 4.81
N GLU A 687 26.71 -18.47 4.70
CA GLU A 687 27.30 -17.72 5.83
C GLU A 687 26.22 -17.23 6.80
N ILE A 688 25.09 -16.77 6.26
CA ILE A 688 23.92 -16.36 7.05
C ILE A 688 23.41 -17.56 7.86
N ILE A 689 23.21 -18.71 7.20
CA ILE A 689 22.72 -19.93 7.86
C ILE A 689 23.76 -20.49 8.83
N ARG A 690 25.06 -20.41 8.50
CA ARG A 690 26.14 -20.80 9.43
C ARG A 690 26.15 -19.95 10.68
N SER A 691 25.83 -18.67 10.57
CA SER A 691 25.68 -17.75 11.70
C SER A 691 24.44 -18.09 12.52
N ALA A 692 23.30 -18.31 11.87
CA ALA A 692 22.03 -18.66 12.51
C ALA A 692 22.09 -19.98 13.28
N THR A 693 22.95 -20.92 12.88
CA THR A 693 23.10 -22.26 13.48
C THR A 693 24.32 -22.38 14.42
N ALA A 694 25.01 -21.27 14.69
CA ALA A 694 26.22 -21.23 15.53
C ALA A 694 25.88 -21.29 17.02
N ALA A 695 25.24 -22.38 17.45
CA ALA A 695 24.79 -22.57 18.84
C ALA A 695 25.99 -22.56 19.80
N PRO A 696 25.99 -21.72 20.86
CA PRO A 696 27.08 -21.72 21.84
C PRO A 696 27.29 -23.11 22.42
N TYR A 697 28.53 -23.40 22.82
CA TYR A 697 29.01 -24.74 23.19
C TYR A 697 29.13 -25.73 22.01
N TYR A 698 28.24 -25.68 21.02
CA TYR A 698 28.25 -26.61 19.88
C TYR A 698 29.18 -26.18 18.75
N PHE A 699 29.04 -24.95 18.26
CA PHE A 699 29.78 -24.40 17.13
C PHE A 699 30.34 -23.01 17.46
N THR A 700 31.48 -22.65 16.85
CA THR A 700 32.05 -21.31 17.03
C THR A 700 31.17 -20.26 16.36
N PRO A 701 31.11 -19.02 16.88
CA PRO A 701 30.51 -17.89 16.19
C PRO A 701 31.13 -17.66 14.80
N TRP A 702 30.39 -17.01 13.90
CA TRP A 702 30.83 -16.73 12.53
C TRP A 702 30.99 -15.21 12.32
N ASN A 703 32.12 -14.79 11.75
CA ASN A 703 32.37 -13.40 11.41
C ASN A 703 32.03 -13.16 9.94
N ILE A 704 31.00 -12.34 9.70
CA ILE A 704 30.67 -11.85 8.36
C ILE A 704 31.44 -10.54 8.17
N LYS A 705 32.35 -10.54 7.19
CA LYS A 705 33.22 -9.40 6.90
C LYS A 705 32.39 -8.14 6.64
N GLY A 706 32.63 -7.09 7.44
CA GLY A 706 31.96 -5.80 7.31
C GLY A 706 30.68 -5.64 8.12
N LEU A 707 30.12 -6.73 8.66
CA LEU A 707 28.91 -6.68 9.51
C LEU A 707 29.18 -7.07 10.97
N GLY A 708 30.16 -7.92 11.22
CA GLY A 708 30.54 -8.31 12.57
C GLY A 708 30.42 -9.82 12.81
N THR A 709 30.44 -10.20 14.09
CA THR A 709 30.43 -11.60 14.52
C THR A 709 29.06 -11.97 15.07
N PHE A 710 28.50 -13.05 14.53
CA PHE A 710 27.16 -13.53 14.80
C PHE A 710 27.19 -14.95 15.37
N GLN A 711 26.16 -15.26 16.14
CA GLN A 711 25.89 -16.57 16.74
C GLN A 711 24.40 -16.93 16.61
N ASP A 712 24.04 -18.12 17.10
CA ASP A 712 22.68 -18.65 16.97
C ASP A 712 21.61 -17.70 17.55
N GLY A 713 20.57 -17.43 16.75
CA GLY A 713 19.43 -16.61 17.14
C GLY A 713 18.59 -17.22 18.27
N GLY A 714 18.75 -18.51 18.58
CA GLY A 714 18.08 -19.22 19.65
C GLY A 714 18.37 -18.67 21.05
N LEU A 715 19.45 -17.90 21.21
CA LEU A 715 19.75 -17.20 22.46
C LEU A 715 18.77 -16.08 22.79
N VAL A 716 18.22 -15.43 21.76
CA VAL A 716 17.45 -14.19 21.88
C VAL A 716 16.02 -14.35 21.37
N ALA A 717 15.84 -15.14 20.32
CA ALA A 717 14.56 -15.35 19.64
C ALA A 717 14.49 -16.76 19.04
N ASN A 718 14.51 -17.80 19.90
CA ASN A 718 14.40 -19.19 19.43
C ASN A 718 13.09 -19.48 18.71
N ASN A 719 12.02 -18.79 19.10
CA ASN A 719 10.79 -18.69 18.34
C ASN A 719 10.76 -17.30 17.65
N PRO A 720 10.86 -17.22 16.32
CA PRO A 720 10.93 -15.94 15.60
C PRO A 720 9.57 -15.23 15.46
N SER A 721 8.50 -15.74 16.11
CA SER A 721 7.13 -15.30 15.85
C SER A 721 6.88 -13.82 16.14
N SER A 722 7.43 -13.29 17.24
CA SER A 722 7.28 -11.88 17.61
C SER A 722 7.93 -10.94 16.58
N ILE A 723 9.11 -11.33 16.08
CA ILE A 723 9.83 -10.61 15.03
C ILE A 723 9.03 -10.64 13.72
N ALA A 724 8.49 -11.80 13.34
CA ALA A 724 7.70 -11.96 12.13
C ALA A 724 6.46 -11.04 12.14
N LEU A 725 5.72 -10.97 13.26
CA LEU A 725 4.56 -10.08 13.40
C LEU A 725 4.93 -8.60 13.21
N ARG A 726 6.04 -8.15 13.80
CA ARG A 726 6.51 -6.76 13.65
C ARG A 726 6.95 -6.45 12.22
N GLU A 727 7.56 -7.41 11.53
CA GLU A 727 7.92 -7.23 10.12
C GLU A 727 6.68 -7.21 9.22
N ILE A 728 5.64 -8.00 9.50
CA ILE A 728 4.37 -7.95 8.75
C ILE A 728 3.72 -6.57 8.84
N ALA A 729 3.64 -6.00 10.05
CA ALA A 729 3.13 -4.64 10.24
C ALA A 729 3.94 -3.58 9.46
N SER A 730 5.24 -3.84 9.24
CA SER A 730 6.11 -2.97 8.46
C SER A 730 5.92 -3.13 6.95
N LEU A 731 5.73 -4.38 6.49
CA LEU A 731 5.55 -4.74 5.09
C LEU A 731 4.15 -4.40 4.58
N TYR A 732 3.13 -4.59 5.43
CA TYR A 732 1.72 -4.44 5.11
C TYR A 732 1.04 -3.50 6.12
N PRO A 733 1.35 -2.20 6.13
CA PRO A 733 0.85 -1.25 7.13
C PRO A 733 -0.68 -1.03 7.08
N THR A 734 -1.34 -1.40 5.98
CA THR A 734 -2.81 -1.35 5.86
C THR A 734 -3.49 -2.57 6.47
N THR A 735 -2.78 -3.69 6.54
CA THR A 735 -3.19 -4.98 7.08
C THR A 735 -2.06 -5.56 7.94
N PRO A 736 -1.77 -4.91 9.08
CA PRO A 736 -0.63 -5.30 9.91
C PRO A 736 -0.80 -6.68 10.54
N ASP A 737 -2.03 -7.19 10.57
CA ASP A 737 -2.38 -8.45 11.19
C ASP A 737 -2.53 -9.55 10.14
N PRO A 738 -1.89 -10.71 10.36
CA PRO A 738 -2.04 -11.87 9.48
C PRO A 738 -3.38 -12.58 9.69
N SER A 739 -3.94 -13.17 8.63
CA SER A 739 -5.13 -14.03 8.73
C SER A 739 -4.80 -15.39 9.31
N ILE A 740 -3.63 -15.93 8.96
CA ILE A 740 -3.11 -17.21 9.46
C ILE A 740 -1.70 -16.99 9.98
N PHE A 741 -1.45 -17.45 11.20
CA PHE A 741 -0.13 -17.48 11.80
C PHE A 741 0.18 -18.89 12.32
N VAL A 742 1.17 -19.56 11.72
CA VAL A 742 1.59 -20.90 12.10
C VAL A 742 2.99 -20.86 12.70
N SER A 743 3.16 -21.38 13.91
CA SER A 743 4.45 -21.52 14.59
C SER A 743 4.74 -23.00 14.83
N LEU A 744 5.85 -23.49 14.29
CA LEU A 744 6.26 -24.89 14.38
C LEU A 744 7.43 -25.04 15.34
N GLY A 745 7.17 -25.68 16.47
CA GLY A 745 8.12 -25.99 17.52
C GLY A 745 8.94 -27.25 17.26
N THR A 746 10.12 -27.33 17.86
CA THR A 746 11.01 -28.49 17.81
C THR A 746 10.87 -29.40 19.04
N GLY A 747 9.75 -29.29 19.74
CA GLY A 747 9.38 -30.08 20.90
C GLY A 747 9.76 -29.48 22.25
N SER A 748 9.03 -29.88 23.29
CA SER A 748 9.28 -29.52 24.68
C SER A 748 8.99 -30.69 25.64
N SER A 749 9.67 -30.76 26.79
CA SER A 749 9.36 -31.76 27.81
C SER A 749 8.00 -31.50 28.44
N GLN A 750 7.21 -32.55 28.67
CA GLN A 750 6.04 -32.45 29.54
C GLN A 750 6.49 -32.13 30.97
N GLY A 751 6.04 -30.99 31.48
CA GLY A 751 6.34 -30.58 32.85
C GLY A 751 5.58 -31.46 33.82
N ASN A 752 6.19 -32.50 34.35
CA ASN A 752 5.95 -32.79 35.75
C ASN A 752 6.66 -31.69 36.53
N GLU A 753 5.90 -30.89 37.28
CA GLU A 753 6.43 -30.23 38.47
C GLU A 753 7.23 -31.28 39.22
N SER A 754 8.55 -31.16 39.13
CA SER A 754 9.46 -32.17 39.63
C SER A 754 9.24 -32.29 41.13
N GLN A 755 8.62 -33.38 41.58
CA GLN A 755 9.13 -34.01 42.79
C GLN A 755 10.64 -34.18 42.58
N PRO A 756 11.47 -33.78 43.56
CA PRO A 756 12.92 -33.85 43.41
C PRO A 756 13.31 -35.31 43.19
N SER A 757 13.70 -35.65 41.96
CA SER A 757 14.32 -36.92 41.63
C SER A 757 15.61 -37.05 42.42
N GLU A 758 15.70 -38.07 43.27
CA GLU A 758 16.88 -38.38 44.10
C GLU A 758 18.07 -38.94 43.30
N SER A 759 18.03 -38.94 41.97
CA SER A 759 19.16 -39.44 41.15
C SER A 759 20.16 -38.32 40.79
N ARG A 760 21.10 -38.06 41.70
CA ARG A 760 22.28 -37.21 41.46
C ARG A 760 23.25 -37.89 40.48
N TRP A 761 23.19 -37.52 39.20
CA TRP A 761 24.24 -37.88 38.23
C TRP A 761 25.31 -36.76 38.18
N PRO A 762 26.55 -36.97 38.69
CA PRO A 762 27.51 -35.88 38.99
C PRO A 762 27.90 -34.96 37.83
N TRP A 763 27.73 -35.44 36.60
CA TRP A 763 28.24 -34.84 35.37
C TRP A 763 27.20 -33.95 34.69
N ARG A 764 25.90 -34.31 34.81
CA ARG A 764 24.79 -33.60 34.18
C ARG A 764 24.55 -32.24 34.85
N ASP A 765 24.83 -32.12 36.15
CA ASP A 765 24.70 -30.88 36.94
C ASP A 765 26.00 -30.07 37.08
N SER A 766 26.97 -30.33 36.20
CA SER A 766 28.16 -29.51 36.12
C SER A 766 27.82 -28.06 35.76
N PHE A 767 28.55 -27.10 36.35
CA PHE A 767 28.34 -25.66 36.16
C PHE A 767 28.24 -25.23 34.67
N PRO A 768 29.08 -25.73 33.73
CA PRO A 768 29.00 -25.34 32.33
C PRO A 768 27.68 -25.79 31.68
N LEU A 769 27.22 -27.02 31.94
CA LEU A 769 25.97 -27.54 31.39
C LEU A 769 24.73 -26.88 32.02
N ARG A 770 24.81 -26.45 33.28
CA ARG A 770 23.76 -25.65 33.92
C ARG A 770 23.70 -24.23 33.36
N LEU A 771 24.85 -23.60 33.11
CA LEU A 771 24.93 -22.27 32.51
C LEU A 771 24.39 -22.29 31.08
N VAL A 772 24.79 -23.27 30.27
CA VAL A 772 24.26 -23.48 28.92
C VAL A 772 22.73 -23.68 28.98
N ARG A 773 22.21 -24.55 29.87
CA ARG A 773 20.76 -24.71 30.05
C ARG A 773 20.05 -23.41 30.47
N ALA A 774 20.63 -22.63 31.38
CA ALA A 774 20.08 -21.35 31.79
C ALA A 774 20.05 -20.33 30.64
N LEU A 775 21.09 -20.33 29.78
CA LEU A 775 21.16 -19.48 28.58
C LEU A 775 20.09 -19.86 27.55
N TRP A 776 19.86 -21.15 27.28
CA TRP A 776 18.79 -21.58 26.37
C TRP A 776 17.39 -21.31 26.95
N ASN A 777 17.24 -21.32 28.27
CA ASN A 777 15.99 -20.94 28.94
C ASN A 777 15.68 -19.44 28.87
N LEU A 778 16.66 -18.57 28.56
CA LEU A 778 16.42 -17.14 28.31
C LEU A 778 15.65 -16.92 26.99
N GLY A 779 15.93 -17.72 25.95
CA GLY A 779 15.23 -17.73 24.66
C GLY A 779 13.96 -18.58 24.61
N SER A 780 13.30 -18.83 25.76
CA SER A 780 12.18 -19.79 25.88
C SER A 780 11.06 -19.57 24.85
N THR A 781 10.80 -20.61 24.05
CA THR A 781 9.76 -20.65 23.01
C THR A 781 8.35 -20.49 23.58
N LYS A 782 8.06 -21.12 24.73
CA LYS A 782 6.76 -21.03 25.43
C LYS A 782 6.44 -19.62 25.92
N ARG A 783 7.40 -18.90 26.50
CA ARG A 783 7.20 -17.51 26.97
C ARG A 783 6.97 -16.55 25.80
N THR A 784 7.74 -16.72 24.72
CA THR A 784 7.59 -15.89 23.51
C THR A 784 6.23 -16.11 22.86
N TRP A 785 5.77 -17.37 22.77
CA TRP A 785 4.42 -17.68 22.26
C TRP A 785 3.31 -17.12 23.16
N GLN A 786 3.47 -17.20 24.49
CA GLN A 786 2.55 -16.57 25.43
C GLN A 786 2.50 -15.04 25.25
N GLN A 787 3.62 -14.39 24.95
CA GLN A 787 3.64 -12.96 24.63
C GLN A 787 2.89 -12.68 23.32
N VAL A 788 3.09 -13.49 22.27
CA VAL A 788 2.35 -13.37 21.00
C VAL A 788 0.84 -13.51 21.23
N ILE A 789 0.41 -14.51 21.99
CA ILE A 789 -1.01 -14.69 22.36
C ILE A 789 -1.51 -13.55 23.26
N ALA A 790 -0.70 -13.05 24.20
CA ALA A 790 -1.12 -11.93 25.06
C ALA A 790 -1.37 -10.65 24.25
N HIS A 791 -0.61 -10.43 23.17
CA HIS A 791 -0.84 -9.33 22.23
C HIS A 791 -2.08 -9.55 21.35
N LYS A 792 -2.53 -10.81 21.14
CA LYS A 792 -3.76 -11.17 20.39
C LYS A 792 -5.03 -10.55 20.98
N ASN A 793 -5.09 -10.33 22.30
CA ASN A 793 -6.34 -10.07 23.02
C ASN A 793 -6.99 -8.70 22.79
N VAL A 794 -6.38 -7.78 22.03
CA VAL A 794 -6.98 -6.48 21.70
C VAL A 794 -7.26 -6.38 20.20
N GLY A 795 -8.40 -6.92 19.77
CA GLY A 795 -9.00 -6.59 18.47
C GLY A 795 -8.49 -7.36 17.23
N HIS A 796 -7.67 -8.40 17.39
CA HIS A 796 -7.17 -9.20 16.26
C HIS A 796 -8.19 -10.25 15.78
N THR A 797 -8.35 -10.41 14.46
CA THR A 797 -9.33 -11.33 13.84
C THR A 797 -8.71 -12.59 13.20
N GLY A 798 -7.38 -12.75 13.26
CA GLY A 798 -6.65 -13.87 12.63
C GLY A 798 -6.53 -15.13 13.49
N GLU A 799 -6.29 -16.27 12.83
CA GLU A 799 -6.13 -17.59 13.43
C GLU A 799 -4.65 -17.89 13.71
N PHE A 800 -4.34 -18.37 14.92
CA PHE A 800 -2.98 -18.60 15.39
C PHE A 800 -2.83 -20.06 15.82
N PHE A 801 -1.90 -20.76 15.20
CA PHE A 801 -1.63 -22.17 15.41
C PHE A 801 -0.21 -22.36 15.93
N ARG A 802 -0.06 -23.16 16.99
CA ARG A 802 1.24 -23.58 17.51
C ARG A 802 1.26 -25.08 17.65
N PHE A 803 2.10 -25.71 16.85
CA PHE A 803 2.34 -27.14 16.93
C PHE A 803 3.69 -27.37 17.60
N ASP A 804 3.71 -28.23 18.61
CA ASP A 804 4.92 -28.58 19.34
C ASP A 804 4.88 -30.05 19.77
N VAL A 805 6.00 -30.75 19.67
CA VAL A 805 6.09 -32.16 20.06
C VAL A 805 6.26 -32.28 21.58
N SER A 806 5.46 -33.12 22.22
CA SER A 806 5.59 -33.36 23.66
C SER A 806 6.42 -34.62 23.92
N PHE A 807 7.55 -34.47 24.61
CA PHE A 807 8.38 -35.60 25.01
C PHE A 807 7.97 -36.08 26.43
N PRO A 808 7.74 -37.39 26.65
CA PRO A 808 7.35 -37.93 27.95
C PRO A 808 8.49 -37.95 29.00
N GLY A 809 9.70 -37.52 28.63
CA GLY A 809 10.89 -37.46 29.50
C GLY A 809 11.77 -36.23 29.23
N THR A 810 13.06 -36.32 29.56
CA THR A 810 14.02 -35.26 29.18
C THR A 810 14.11 -35.12 27.68
N GLU A 811 14.09 -33.88 27.19
CA GLU A 811 14.22 -33.57 25.77
C GLU A 811 15.49 -34.18 25.17
N PRO A 812 15.42 -34.71 23.93
CA PRO A 812 16.59 -35.11 23.17
C PRO A 812 17.58 -33.95 23.05
N ALA A 813 18.88 -34.26 23.06
CA ALA A 813 19.90 -33.24 22.92
C ALA A 813 19.87 -32.64 21.50
N LEU A 814 20.31 -31.38 21.36
CA LEU A 814 20.33 -30.67 20.06
C LEU A 814 21.22 -31.36 19.00
N ASP A 815 22.13 -32.23 19.43
CA ASP A 815 23.08 -32.97 18.60
C ASP A 815 22.84 -34.50 18.61
N ASP A 816 21.66 -34.94 19.06
CA ASP A 816 21.33 -36.35 19.08
C ASP A 816 20.92 -36.84 17.69
N LEU A 817 21.68 -37.79 17.15
CA LEU A 817 21.48 -38.36 15.82
C LEU A 817 20.64 -39.65 15.85
N SER A 818 20.38 -40.25 17.02
CA SER A 818 19.65 -41.52 17.08
C SER A 818 18.21 -41.40 16.57
N GLU A 819 17.58 -40.24 16.74
CA GLU A 819 16.21 -40.00 16.26
C GLU A 819 16.14 -39.72 14.74
N LEU A 820 17.28 -39.57 14.07
CA LEU A 820 17.30 -39.43 12.61
C LEU A 820 17.11 -40.80 11.92
N SER A 821 17.55 -41.90 12.54
CA SER A 821 17.52 -43.26 11.96
C SER A 821 16.18 -44.01 12.05
N ASP A 822 15.23 -43.54 12.86
CA ASP A 822 13.96 -44.25 13.12
C ASP A 822 12.93 -44.21 11.96
N VAL A 823 13.36 -43.87 10.74
CA VAL A 823 12.49 -43.76 9.55
C VAL A 823 12.75 -44.85 8.50
N GLU A 824 13.88 -45.57 8.58
CA GLU A 824 14.13 -46.69 7.64
C GLU A 824 13.38 -47.98 8.00
N ASP A 825 12.97 -48.16 9.26
CA ASP A 825 12.03 -49.22 9.65
C ASP A 825 10.63 -48.60 9.79
N GLY A 826 9.68 -49.07 8.99
CA GLY A 826 8.27 -48.64 8.99
C GLY A 826 7.51 -48.97 10.27
N SER A 827 8.03 -48.57 11.44
CA SER A 827 7.32 -48.64 12.71
C SER A 827 6.22 -47.57 12.73
N GLU A 828 5.00 -48.00 13.00
CA GLU A 828 3.76 -47.21 13.00
C GLU A 828 3.77 -46.01 13.96
N ASN A 829 4.79 -45.86 14.82
CA ASN A 829 4.82 -44.85 15.89
C ASN A 829 5.12 -43.41 15.44
N SER A 830 5.75 -43.20 14.27
CA SER A 830 6.17 -41.85 13.82
C SER A 830 5.26 -41.24 12.74
N ARG A 831 4.48 -42.04 12.01
CA ARG A 831 3.41 -41.56 11.11
C ARG A 831 2.17 -41.05 11.88
N GLY A 832 1.83 -41.70 12.99
CA GLY A 832 0.64 -41.37 13.78
C GLY A 832 0.76 -40.20 14.76
N THR A 833 1.88 -39.46 14.83
CA THR A 833 2.07 -38.45 15.89
C THR A 833 1.20 -37.19 15.70
N PHE A 834 0.85 -36.85 14.45
CA PHE A 834 0.05 -35.66 14.13
C PHE A 834 -1.23 -35.97 13.35
N GLU A 835 -1.47 -37.23 13.00
CA GLU A 835 -2.71 -37.68 12.36
C GLU A 835 -3.91 -37.48 13.29
N GLY A 836 -4.99 -36.88 12.77
CA GLY A 836 -6.23 -36.64 13.52
C GLY A 836 -6.15 -35.55 14.59
N LEU A 837 -5.15 -34.65 14.53
CA LEU A 837 -5.12 -33.47 15.40
C LEU A 837 -6.18 -32.44 14.95
N PRO A 838 -7.16 -32.07 15.81
CA PRO A 838 -8.21 -31.12 15.43
C PRO A 838 -7.67 -29.74 15.00
N GLU A 839 -6.56 -29.31 15.61
CA GLU A 839 -5.89 -28.05 15.27
C GLU A 839 -5.28 -28.08 13.85
N LEU A 840 -4.79 -29.24 13.41
CA LEU A 840 -4.24 -29.42 12.06
C LEU A 840 -5.36 -29.44 11.02
N GLU A 841 -6.46 -30.14 11.29
CA GLU A 841 -7.65 -30.14 10.45
C GLU A 841 -8.23 -28.72 10.30
N ARG A 842 -8.30 -27.97 11.41
CA ARG A 842 -8.70 -26.55 11.40
C ARG A 842 -7.75 -25.70 10.55
N LEU A 843 -6.44 -25.91 10.64
CA LEU A 843 -5.47 -25.21 9.81
C LEU A 843 -5.67 -25.51 8.31
N VAL A 844 -5.94 -26.77 7.95
CA VAL A 844 -6.21 -27.17 6.56
C VAL A 844 -7.42 -26.41 6.01
N LEU A 845 -8.53 -26.38 6.75
CA LEU A 845 -9.74 -25.63 6.35
C LEU A 845 -9.47 -24.13 6.22
N CYS A 846 -8.70 -23.54 7.15
CA CYS A 846 -8.31 -22.13 7.09
C CYS A 846 -7.46 -21.83 5.84
N ILE A 847 -6.46 -22.66 5.54
CA ILE A 847 -5.59 -22.50 4.37
C ILE A 847 -6.41 -22.59 3.08
N ARG A 848 -7.33 -23.55 2.99
CA ARG A 848 -8.22 -23.74 1.84
C ARG A 848 -9.15 -22.53 1.65
N ALA A 849 -9.73 -21.98 2.71
CA ALA A 849 -10.54 -20.77 2.63
C ALA A 849 -9.73 -19.54 2.16
N GLU A 850 -8.49 -19.39 2.63
CA GLU A 850 -7.56 -18.32 2.25
C GLU A 850 -7.05 -18.40 0.79
N LEU A 851 -7.34 -19.50 0.08
CA LEU A 851 -7.17 -19.55 -1.38
C LEU A 851 -8.22 -18.71 -2.10
N PHE A 852 -9.27 -18.24 -1.43
CA PHE A 852 -10.23 -17.29 -1.95
C PHE A 852 -9.99 -15.88 -1.40
N VAL A 853 -10.23 -14.86 -2.23
CA VAL A 853 -10.15 -13.45 -1.86
C VAL A 853 -11.36 -12.70 -2.42
N PHE A 854 -11.79 -11.63 -1.76
CA PHE A 854 -12.88 -10.78 -2.25
C PHE A 854 -12.35 -9.44 -2.76
N GLU A 855 -12.83 -9.02 -3.93
CA GLU A 855 -12.51 -7.73 -4.53
C GLU A 855 -13.79 -7.00 -4.94
N LEU A 856 -13.92 -5.73 -4.58
CA LEU A 856 -14.98 -4.86 -5.09
C LEU A 856 -14.88 -4.70 -6.61
N SER A 857 -16.04 -4.56 -7.24
CA SER A 857 -16.13 -4.27 -8.66
C SER A 857 -15.51 -2.89 -8.96
N PRO A 858 -14.55 -2.80 -9.89
CA PRO A 858 -13.88 -1.52 -10.18
C PRO A 858 -14.80 -0.49 -10.88
N MET A 859 -15.89 -0.95 -11.51
CA MET A 859 -16.80 -0.10 -12.28
C MET A 859 -17.84 0.61 -11.41
N GLN A 860 -18.35 -0.09 -10.39
CA GLN A 860 -19.37 0.40 -9.48
C GLN A 860 -19.27 -0.37 -8.17
N PRO A 861 -18.29 -0.03 -7.33
CA PRO A 861 -17.95 -0.86 -6.17
C PRO A 861 -19.08 -0.86 -5.14
N PHE A 862 -19.76 0.27 -4.97
CA PHE A 862 -20.90 0.41 -4.07
C PHE A 862 -21.79 1.60 -4.44
N ARG A 863 -23.02 1.61 -3.92
CA ARG A 863 -23.99 2.72 -4.00
C ARG A 863 -24.72 2.85 -2.67
N PHE A 864 -25.01 4.08 -2.24
CA PHE A 864 -25.85 4.32 -1.07
C PHE A 864 -27.33 4.37 -1.47
N VAL A 865 -28.13 3.41 -1.01
CA VAL A 865 -29.55 3.24 -1.34
C VAL A 865 -30.29 2.69 -0.12
N ASP A 866 -31.51 3.19 0.12
CA ASP A 866 -32.36 2.79 1.24
C ASP A 866 -31.72 2.90 2.65
N GLY A 867 -30.76 3.82 2.81
CA GLY A 867 -30.05 4.05 4.08
C GLY A 867 -28.81 3.16 4.28
N GLU A 868 -28.47 2.32 3.31
CA GLU A 868 -27.36 1.38 3.37
C GLU A 868 -26.46 1.49 2.13
N TYR A 869 -25.24 0.97 2.21
CA TYR A 869 -24.33 0.79 1.08
C TYR A 869 -24.57 -0.58 0.45
N GLU A 870 -25.17 -0.61 -0.72
CA GLU A 870 -25.22 -1.78 -1.57
C GLU A 870 -23.88 -1.95 -2.28
N CYS A 871 -23.18 -3.04 -1.96
CA CYS A 871 -21.85 -3.36 -2.45
C CYS A 871 -21.89 -4.47 -3.50
N LEU A 872 -21.05 -4.34 -4.52
CA LEU A 872 -20.89 -5.33 -5.59
C LEU A 872 -19.42 -5.69 -5.74
N GLY A 873 -19.10 -6.98 -5.71
CA GLY A 873 -17.75 -7.47 -5.94
C GLY A 873 -17.73 -8.93 -6.38
N HIS A 874 -16.55 -9.51 -6.38
CA HIS A 874 -16.32 -10.88 -6.81
C HIS A 874 -15.39 -11.60 -5.85
N ILE A 875 -15.71 -12.86 -5.54
CA ILE A 875 -14.78 -13.80 -4.92
C ILE A 875 -13.92 -14.39 -6.03
N ARG A 876 -12.60 -14.35 -5.87
CA ARG A 876 -11.59 -14.91 -6.78
C ARG A 876 -10.78 -15.99 -6.08
N CYS A 877 -10.30 -16.98 -6.84
CA CYS A 877 -9.38 -18.00 -6.33
C CYS A 877 -7.92 -17.63 -6.67
N ARG A 878 -6.99 -17.87 -5.74
CA ARG A 878 -5.54 -17.66 -5.87
C ARG A 878 -4.85 -18.72 -6.74
N LEU A 879 -5.48 -19.88 -6.94
CA LEU A 879 -4.99 -20.92 -7.84
C LEU A 879 -5.29 -20.54 -9.30
N GLY A 880 -4.35 -20.82 -10.20
CA GLY A 880 -4.49 -20.50 -11.63
C GLY A 880 -5.58 -21.36 -12.27
N ALA A 881 -6.43 -20.73 -13.09
CA ALA A 881 -7.61 -21.34 -13.74
C ALA A 881 -7.35 -22.69 -14.42
N ASN A 882 -6.16 -22.84 -15.02
CA ASN A 882 -5.78 -24.00 -15.83
C ASN A 882 -4.79 -24.94 -15.12
N SER A 883 -4.61 -24.77 -13.81
CA SER A 883 -3.71 -25.63 -13.03
C SER A 883 -4.41 -26.90 -12.53
N ASP A 884 -3.67 -28.01 -12.45
CA ASP A 884 -4.19 -29.25 -11.88
C ASP A 884 -4.67 -29.03 -10.43
N ALA A 885 -3.94 -28.22 -9.66
CA ALA A 885 -4.32 -27.83 -8.30
C ALA A 885 -5.70 -27.18 -8.25
N PHE A 886 -6.02 -26.28 -9.19
CA PHE A 886 -7.31 -25.62 -9.25
C PHE A 886 -8.44 -26.60 -9.56
N VAL A 887 -8.24 -27.48 -10.55
CA VAL A 887 -9.24 -28.47 -10.96
C VAL A 887 -9.56 -29.41 -9.80
N GLU A 888 -8.53 -29.95 -9.16
CA GLU A 888 -8.67 -30.85 -8.02
C GLU A 888 -9.32 -30.13 -6.82
N PHE A 889 -8.86 -28.91 -6.50
CA PHE A 889 -9.43 -28.14 -5.40
C PHE A 889 -10.94 -27.88 -5.57
N MET A 890 -11.38 -27.52 -6.78
CA MET A 890 -12.80 -27.31 -7.05
C MET A 890 -13.61 -28.62 -6.96
N ALA A 891 -13.05 -29.76 -7.37
CA ALA A 891 -13.69 -31.07 -7.24
C ALA A 891 -13.83 -31.51 -5.77
N GLN A 892 -12.81 -31.26 -4.95
CA GLN A 892 -12.85 -31.52 -3.51
C GLN A 892 -13.92 -30.66 -2.81
N LEU A 893 -14.01 -29.37 -3.14
CA LEU A 893 -15.05 -28.48 -2.59
C LEU A 893 -16.46 -28.90 -2.99
N ASP A 894 -16.65 -29.35 -4.23
CA ASP A 894 -17.94 -29.87 -4.70
C ASP A 894 -18.33 -31.15 -3.96
N THR A 895 -17.37 -32.06 -3.78
CA THR A 895 -17.55 -33.31 -3.01
C THR A 895 -17.92 -33.04 -1.55
N ALA A 896 -17.32 -32.01 -0.94
CA ALA A 896 -17.63 -31.56 0.41
C ALA A 896 -18.96 -30.79 0.51
N CYS A 897 -19.68 -30.57 -0.60
CA CYS A 897 -20.86 -29.71 -0.65
C CYS A 897 -20.58 -28.31 -0.08
N ALA A 898 -19.38 -27.79 -0.34
CA ALA A 898 -18.94 -26.54 0.25
C ALA A 898 -19.83 -25.36 -0.16
N SER A 899 -19.82 -24.28 0.62
CA SER A 899 -20.55 -23.06 0.29
C SER A 899 -19.93 -21.81 0.90
N PHE A 900 -20.15 -20.66 0.24
CA PHE A 900 -19.80 -19.36 0.83
C PHE A 900 -20.99 -18.80 1.61
N ARG A 901 -20.73 -18.17 2.75
CA ARG A 901 -21.74 -17.47 3.56
C ARG A 901 -21.33 -16.04 3.90
N ILE A 902 -22.33 -15.18 4.03
CA ILE A 902 -22.23 -13.80 4.53
C ILE A 902 -23.27 -13.62 5.63
N GLY A 903 -22.82 -13.54 6.88
CA GLY A 903 -23.71 -13.76 8.02
C GLY A 903 -24.41 -15.12 7.91
N ASP A 904 -25.72 -15.15 8.10
CA ASP A 904 -26.53 -16.38 8.01
C ASP A 904 -26.92 -16.75 6.56
N ARG A 905 -26.54 -15.94 5.58
CA ARG A 905 -26.95 -16.11 4.18
C ARG A 905 -25.93 -16.92 3.39
N THR A 906 -26.33 -18.09 2.92
CA THR A 906 -25.57 -18.90 1.95
C THR A 906 -25.67 -18.33 0.53
N LEU A 907 -24.53 -18.22 -0.16
CA LEU A 907 -24.45 -17.74 -1.54
C LEU A 907 -24.72 -18.89 -2.53
N ALA A 908 -25.79 -18.75 -3.33
CA ALA A 908 -26.19 -19.74 -4.33
C ALA A 908 -25.13 -20.00 -5.42
N GLY A 909 -25.22 -21.16 -6.07
CA GLY A 909 -24.34 -21.62 -7.15
C GLY A 909 -23.16 -22.47 -6.65
N GLY A 910 -22.88 -23.58 -7.33
CA GLY A 910 -21.80 -24.50 -7.00
C GLY A 910 -20.41 -23.95 -7.37
N PHE A 911 -19.36 -24.69 -7.03
CA PHE A 911 -17.97 -24.34 -7.35
C PHE A 911 -17.58 -24.75 -8.77
N TYR A 912 -18.21 -25.80 -9.29
CA TYR A 912 -17.92 -26.39 -10.61
C TYR A 912 -18.85 -25.90 -11.73
N ASP A 913 -19.82 -25.05 -11.41
CA ASP A 913 -20.75 -24.50 -12.40
C ASP A 913 -20.00 -23.59 -13.40
N ARG A 914 -20.55 -23.40 -14.61
CA ARG A 914 -20.03 -22.38 -15.54
C ARG A 914 -20.29 -20.95 -15.07
N SER A 915 -21.28 -20.74 -14.20
CA SER A 915 -21.67 -19.43 -13.68
C SER A 915 -20.61 -18.74 -12.78
N PRO A 916 -19.88 -19.44 -11.88
CA PRO A 916 -18.75 -18.89 -11.15
C PRO A 916 -17.45 -18.81 -11.95
N LEU A 917 -17.39 -19.22 -13.22
CA LEU A 917 -16.20 -19.07 -14.05
C LEU A 917 -16.25 -17.75 -14.82
N GLY A 918 -15.23 -16.92 -14.64
CA GLY A 918 -14.98 -15.72 -15.42
C GLY A 918 -14.77 -16.05 -16.90
N GLY A 919 -14.93 -15.06 -17.77
CA GLY A 919 -14.74 -15.26 -19.22
C GLY A 919 -13.29 -15.58 -19.62
N ASP A 920 -12.36 -15.61 -18.66
CA ASP A 920 -10.94 -15.96 -18.74
C ASP A 920 -10.64 -17.35 -18.12
N GLY A 921 -11.66 -18.07 -17.64
CA GLY A 921 -11.52 -19.38 -17.00
C GLY A 921 -11.24 -19.33 -15.50
N HIS A 922 -10.99 -18.16 -14.92
CA HIS A 922 -10.71 -17.99 -13.49
C HIS A 922 -11.99 -18.09 -12.66
N PHE A 923 -11.88 -18.63 -11.44
CA PHE A 923 -12.98 -18.54 -10.49
C PHE A 923 -13.30 -17.08 -10.17
N CYS A 924 -14.55 -16.70 -10.36
CA CYS A 924 -15.11 -15.37 -10.24
C CYS A 924 -16.60 -15.46 -9.88
N LYS A 925 -16.89 -15.52 -8.57
CA LYS A 925 -18.28 -15.56 -8.08
C LYS A 925 -18.72 -14.16 -7.70
N GLU A 926 -19.73 -13.63 -8.38
CA GLU A 926 -20.30 -12.31 -8.05
C GLU A 926 -21.01 -12.36 -6.70
N VAL A 927 -20.79 -11.33 -5.88
CA VAL A 927 -21.36 -11.20 -4.54
C VAL A 927 -21.95 -9.82 -4.36
N ARG A 928 -23.17 -9.79 -3.79
CA ARG A 928 -23.88 -8.57 -3.40
C ARG A 928 -24.33 -8.64 -1.94
N PHE A 929 -23.96 -7.62 -1.19
CA PHE A 929 -24.35 -7.44 0.21
C PHE A 929 -24.61 -5.96 0.50
N ARG A 930 -25.26 -5.69 1.64
CA ARG A 930 -25.54 -4.33 2.11
C ARG A 930 -24.88 -4.13 3.48
N VAL A 931 -24.40 -2.92 3.73
CA VAL A 931 -23.86 -2.49 5.04
C VAL A 931 -24.42 -1.12 5.41
N ALA A 932 -24.75 -0.90 6.68
CA ALA A 932 -25.24 0.38 7.18
C ALA A 932 -24.14 1.46 7.22
N SER A 933 -22.88 1.06 7.39
CA SER A 933 -21.72 1.97 7.47
C SER A 933 -20.53 1.48 6.66
N ARG A 934 -19.68 2.41 6.17
CA ARG A 934 -18.43 2.05 5.49
C ARG A 934 -17.41 1.36 6.41
N GLU A 935 -17.58 1.49 7.72
CA GLU A 935 -16.73 0.88 8.75
C GLU A 935 -17.30 -0.44 9.29
N GLU A 936 -18.53 -0.80 8.91
CA GLU A 936 -19.14 -2.04 9.37
C GLU A 936 -18.33 -3.25 8.85
N PRO A 937 -17.91 -4.17 9.75
CA PRO A 937 -17.18 -5.35 9.34
C PRO A 937 -18.12 -6.36 8.66
N VAL A 938 -17.69 -6.88 7.51
CA VAL A 938 -18.37 -7.94 6.78
C VAL A 938 -17.46 -9.15 6.71
N ALA A 939 -17.98 -10.29 7.14
CA ALA A 939 -17.29 -11.57 7.02
C ALA A 939 -17.84 -12.36 5.82
N ILE A 940 -16.94 -12.82 4.96
CA ILE A 940 -17.23 -13.85 3.96
C ILE A 940 -16.48 -15.11 4.39
N THR A 941 -17.23 -16.19 4.58
CA THR A 941 -16.69 -17.46 5.09
C THR A 941 -16.93 -18.59 4.09
N LEU A 942 -15.97 -19.50 3.95
CA LEU A 942 -16.10 -20.78 3.28
C LEU A 942 -16.50 -21.85 4.31
N TRP A 943 -17.52 -22.64 3.99
CA TRP A 943 -18.01 -23.74 4.81
C TRP A 943 -17.87 -25.03 4.02
N GLU A 944 -16.96 -25.91 4.44
CA GLU A 944 -16.77 -27.26 3.89
C GLU A 944 -17.45 -28.34 4.77
N SER A 945 -17.83 -27.96 6.00
CA SER A 945 -18.63 -28.78 6.92
C SER A 945 -19.80 -27.94 7.46
N PRO A 946 -20.86 -28.57 8.01
CA PRO A 946 -21.98 -27.84 8.60
C PRO A 946 -21.64 -27.15 9.93
N ASP A 947 -20.56 -27.58 10.60
CA ASP A 947 -20.25 -27.21 11.98
C ASP A 947 -19.55 -25.85 12.09
N GLU A 948 -18.59 -25.57 11.20
CA GLU A 948 -17.77 -24.35 11.31
C GLU A 948 -17.28 -23.82 9.95
N GLY A 949 -17.38 -22.50 9.76
CA GLY A 949 -16.84 -21.79 8.60
C GLY A 949 -15.46 -21.18 8.87
N CYS A 950 -14.68 -21.03 7.80
CA CYS A 950 -13.39 -20.34 7.81
C CYS A 950 -13.48 -19.03 7.02
N ASN A 951 -12.86 -17.95 7.51
CA ASN A 951 -12.78 -16.70 6.76
C ASN A 951 -11.95 -16.88 5.47
N ILE A 952 -12.40 -16.26 4.38
CA ILE A 952 -11.57 -16.15 3.17
C ILE A 952 -10.51 -15.06 3.35
N GLY A 953 -9.53 -15.00 2.45
CA GLY A 953 -8.43 -14.05 2.48
C GLY A 953 -8.87 -12.61 2.69
N GLY A 954 -8.42 -12.03 3.81
CA GLY A 954 -8.71 -10.65 4.19
C GLY A 954 -10.02 -10.41 4.94
N SER A 955 -10.90 -11.42 5.06
CA SER A 955 -12.15 -11.36 5.83
C SER A 955 -11.89 -11.52 7.34
N PRO A 956 -12.62 -10.81 8.22
CA PRO A 956 -13.60 -9.78 7.92
C PRO A 956 -12.94 -8.47 7.44
N PHE A 957 -13.64 -7.72 6.61
CA PHE A 957 -13.20 -6.44 6.09
C PHE A 957 -14.32 -5.38 6.15
N SER A 958 -13.95 -4.11 6.11
CA SER A 958 -14.90 -3.00 5.95
C SER A 958 -14.87 -2.47 4.51
N LEU A 959 -15.95 -1.82 4.08
CA LEU A 959 -16.01 -1.18 2.76
C LEU A 959 -14.89 -0.14 2.59
N ARG A 960 -14.59 0.64 3.63
CA ARG A 960 -13.49 1.61 3.63
C ARG A 960 -12.13 0.93 3.39
N ARG A 961 -11.90 -0.22 4.04
CA ARG A 961 -10.66 -0.99 3.88
C ARG A 961 -10.51 -1.49 2.45
N LEU A 962 -11.54 -2.12 1.88
CA LEU A 962 -11.52 -2.62 0.50
C LEU A 962 -11.25 -1.51 -0.53
N VAL A 963 -11.93 -0.37 -0.40
CA VAL A 963 -11.73 0.81 -1.29
C VAL A 963 -10.29 1.30 -1.24
N ARG A 964 -9.69 1.34 -0.05
CA ARG A 964 -8.30 1.77 0.16
C ARG A 964 -7.30 0.76 -0.41
N GLU A 965 -7.47 -0.53 -0.11
CA GLU A 965 -6.55 -1.60 -0.55
C GLU A 965 -6.55 -1.76 -2.07
N GLN A 966 -7.71 -1.70 -2.71
CA GLN A 966 -7.85 -1.75 -4.16
C GLN A 966 -7.58 -0.39 -4.84
N LYS A 967 -7.22 0.65 -4.07
CA LYS A 967 -6.90 2.00 -4.56
C LYS A 967 -8.01 2.62 -5.42
N LEU A 968 -9.27 2.32 -5.12
CA LEU A 968 -10.42 2.75 -5.94
C LEU A 968 -10.64 4.27 -5.88
N ASP A 969 -10.14 4.91 -4.83
CA ASP A 969 -10.24 6.35 -4.57
C ASP A 969 -9.01 7.16 -5.05
N GLU A 970 -7.96 6.50 -5.58
CA GLU A 970 -6.74 7.16 -6.08
C GLU A 970 -6.98 7.80 -7.46
N CYS A 971 -7.76 8.88 -7.51
CA CYS A 971 -8.16 9.58 -8.74
C CYS A 971 -7.00 10.16 -9.56
N PHE A 972 -5.82 10.30 -8.95
CA PHE A 972 -4.60 10.83 -9.58
C PHE A 972 -3.61 9.74 -9.98
N GLY A 973 -4.03 8.48 -9.97
CA GLY A 973 -3.23 7.33 -10.36
C GLY A 973 -2.30 6.82 -9.24
N SER A 974 -1.90 5.57 -9.38
CA SER A 974 -1.19 4.83 -8.35
C SER A 974 0.30 4.61 -8.69
N ALA A 975 1.10 4.34 -7.67
CA ALA A 975 2.54 4.13 -7.80
C ALA A 975 2.94 2.88 -8.61
N ASP A 976 2.02 1.94 -8.82
CA ASP A 976 2.15 0.72 -9.64
C ASP A 976 1.61 0.90 -11.07
N HIS A 977 1.24 2.14 -11.47
CA HIS A 977 0.73 2.51 -12.80
C HIS A 977 -0.46 1.66 -13.27
N ARG A 978 -1.24 1.12 -12.33
CA ARG A 978 -2.42 0.32 -12.65
C ARG A 978 -3.48 1.23 -13.28
N LYS A 979 -3.99 0.86 -14.45
CA LYS A 979 -5.13 1.57 -15.06
C LYS A 979 -6.41 1.17 -14.36
N ARG A 980 -7.27 2.14 -14.04
CA ARG A 980 -8.63 1.89 -13.54
C ARG A 980 -9.44 1.16 -14.62
N ARG A 981 -9.97 -0.04 -14.31
CA ARG A 981 -10.81 -0.84 -15.24
C ARG A 981 -12.19 -0.19 -15.41
N ARG A 982 -12.66 -0.02 -16.66
CA ARG A 982 -13.81 0.83 -17.04
C ARG A 982 -15.08 0.06 -17.43
N ALA A 983 -16.22 0.75 -17.37
CA ALA A 983 -17.51 0.24 -17.85
C ALA A 983 -17.58 0.01 -19.37
N SER A 984 -17.00 0.93 -20.16
CA SER A 984 -16.97 0.83 -21.62
C SER A 984 -16.03 -0.25 -22.14
N GLU A 985 -14.98 -0.59 -21.38
CA GLU A 985 -14.01 -1.63 -21.74
C GLU A 985 -14.62 -3.02 -21.51
N GLY A 986 -15.36 -3.21 -20.40
CA GLY A 986 -16.11 -4.43 -20.11
C GLY A 986 -17.23 -4.72 -21.11
N GLU A 987 -17.96 -3.70 -21.59
CA GLU A 987 -18.95 -3.90 -22.66
C GLU A 987 -18.30 -4.22 -24.00
N SER A 988 -17.12 -3.67 -24.32
CA SER A 988 -16.40 -3.98 -25.55
C SER A 988 -15.84 -5.41 -25.54
N ASP A 989 -15.37 -5.89 -24.40
CA ASP A 989 -14.91 -7.26 -24.21
C ASP A 989 -16.08 -8.24 -24.15
N ALA A 990 -17.21 -7.87 -23.54
CA ALA A 990 -18.44 -8.66 -23.57
C ALA A 990 -19.04 -8.74 -24.99
N ARG A 991 -19.01 -7.65 -25.77
CA ARG A 991 -19.41 -7.64 -27.19
C ARG A 991 -18.46 -8.45 -28.06
N ARG A 992 -17.14 -8.32 -27.88
CA ARG A 992 -16.14 -9.13 -28.59
C ARG A 992 -16.26 -10.61 -28.27
N LYS A 993 -16.55 -10.98 -27.01
CA LYS A 993 -16.79 -12.37 -26.60
C LYS A 993 -18.15 -12.91 -27.10
N ARG A 994 -19.17 -12.06 -27.23
CA ARG A 994 -20.47 -12.43 -27.85
C ARG A 994 -20.42 -12.52 -29.38
N GLN A 995 -19.55 -11.77 -30.05
CA GLN A 995 -19.37 -11.85 -31.52
C GLN A 995 -18.42 -12.98 -31.95
N LYS A 996 -17.66 -13.58 -31.02
CA LYS A 996 -16.80 -14.74 -31.26
C LYS A 996 -17.41 -16.08 -30.79
N ARG A 997 -18.65 -16.08 -30.29
CA ARG A 997 -19.40 -17.28 -29.89
C ARG A 997 -20.50 -17.60 -30.88
#